data_AF-A0AAJ6ZK16-F1
#
_entry.id   AF-A0AAJ6ZK16-F1
#
_cell.length_a   1.000
_cell.length_b   1.000
_cell.length_c   1.000
_cell.angle_alpha   90.00
_cell.angle_beta   90.00
_cell.angle_gamma   90.00
#
_symmetry.space_group_name_H-M   'P 1'
#
loop_
_entity.id
_entity.type
_entity.pdbx_description
1 polymer ?
#
loop_
_entity_poly.entity_id
_entity_poly.type
_entity_poly.pdbx_seq_one_letter_code
_entity_poly.pdbx_strand_id
1 'polypeptide(L)'
;MASSRDKQSEVSPATSTSSVRSHFLERSPSLSSTKEDKWPELLLSRPDKSYYYSTKSRDPVVIERSNLVNISKLIVKELIEQSLRYGRMLDSDHLPLHHFFIVLEHVMRHGLKPKKGLLGPKKELWDILQMVEKYSPEAADITASVRDLPTVKTAMGRARAWLRLALMQKRLADYLRILLERREETLEEYFEPHALMLNEEAVIITGLLVGLNVVDCNLCVKEEDLDSQQGVIDFSLYLRGSNSSNDIAGNGNNANTEPKQRHINTMLDQKNYIEELNRHLNATVANLQAKVESLTTTNALMKEDLAIAKNTMITLVEENNQLKHALGQDITKDSRMKITEVLSEEEEKHSVKSSSSDKSKNEKDSEMGKLLEEERKKNTELQKELDLQISLKAEMEVAMKLLEKDIHDKQDTIISLRRQLDDIKLINLEMYKKLQECESSLKHKTELIAKLEAKTESMGSTIHQLDEKLQEDKLIKKNLEESARSLGQKAAAAETRAVAAEGDLKIEREWRISLQDSMMRDRDKISILTQEVESLKSIGKKYIALQEEQHTLKAQYIEAQKTLEEVGATLSENKLQLAELLEKEAHASTEETPNWTSDKDAVACAACAKEFNITRRKHHCRRCGHIFCAACSDKTVALPGNTKPVRVCDTCFNEVRLT
;
A
#
# COMPACT_ATOMS: atom_id res chain seq x y z
N MET A 1 14.44 60.19 16.08
CA MET A 1 13.27 60.68 15.32
C MET A 1 12.26 59.52 15.27
N ALA A 2 11.37 59.29 16.22
CA ALA A 2 10.31 60.11 16.85
C ALA A 2 9.13 60.45 15.91
N SER A 3 7.99 59.78 16.14
CA SER A 3 6.55 60.20 16.11
C SER A 3 5.69 58.97 15.76
N SER A 4 4.53 58.61 16.32
CA SER A 4 3.50 59.17 17.24
C SER A 4 2.79 57.94 17.90
N ARG A 5 2.45 57.83 19.18
CA ARG A 5 1.49 58.52 20.08
C ARG A 5 -0.03 58.31 19.83
N ASP A 6 -0.70 58.00 20.96
CA ASP A 6 -2.13 58.12 21.35
C ASP A 6 -3.09 56.96 20.97
N LYS A 7 -4.04 56.48 21.81
CA LYS A 7 -4.60 56.94 23.11
C LYS A 7 -5.44 55.81 23.78
N GLN A 8 -5.50 55.81 25.11
CA GLN A 8 -6.48 55.10 25.96
C GLN A 8 -7.82 55.87 26.04
N SER A 9 -8.93 55.14 26.25
CA SER A 9 -10.09 55.63 27.01
C SER A 9 -10.92 54.46 27.55
N GLU A 10 -11.05 54.41 28.89
CA GLU A 10 -12.01 53.64 29.69
C GLU A 10 -13.45 54.11 29.47
N VAL A 11 -14.44 53.22 29.61
CA VAL A 11 -15.70 53.46 30.34
C VAL A 11 -16.25 52.11 30.85
N SER A 12 -16.42 51.98 32.16
CA SER A 12 -17.45 51.13 32.83
C SER A 12 -18.54 52.06 33.39
N PRO A 13 -19.76 51.58 33.72
CA PRO A 13 -19.98 51.10 35.11
C PRO A 13 -21.07 50.01 35.31
N ALA A 14 -20.93 49.28 36.45
CA ALA A 14 -21.96 48.82 37.41
C ALA A 14 -23.23 48.06 36.90
N THR A 15 -23.79 47.02 37.54
CA THR A 15 -24.02 46.78 38.97
C THR A 15 -24.54 45.34 39.20
N SER A 16 -24.40 44.88 40.43
CA SER A 16 -24.69 43.59 41.07
C SER A 16 -26.17 43.29 41.40
N THR A 17 -26.39 42.08 41.97
CA THR A 17 -27.56 41.53 42.73
C THR A 17 -28.56 40.69 41.91
N SER A 18 -29.18 39.58 42.34
CA SER A 18 -29.15 38.76 43.56
C SER A 18 -29.84 37.41 43.28
N SER A 19 -29.62 36.43 44.16
CA SER A 19 -30.23 35.09 44.15
C SER A 19 -31.61 35.08 44.81
N VAL A 20 -32.58 34.29 44.31
CA VAL A 20 -33.70 33.64 45.04
C VAL A 20 -34.21 32.47 44.15
N ARG A 21 -34.11 31.18 44.48
CA ARG A 21 -34.84 30.30 45.44
C ARG A 21 -36.29 29.93 45.03
N SER A 22 -36.59 28.63 44.88
CA SER A 22 -37.79 27.91 45.40
C SER A 22 -37.88 26.49 44.77
N HIS A 23 -37.72 25.40 45.55
CA HIS A 23 -38.72 24.64 46.32
C HIS A 23 -39.63 23.75 45.43
N PHE A 24 -39.98 22.48 45.66
CA PHE A 24 -39.76 21.47 46.72
C PHE A 24 -40.45 20.14 46.28
N LEU A 25 -40.32 19.07 47.10
CA LEU A 25 -41.07 17.79 47.18
C LEU A 25 -40.42 16.56 46.47
N GLU A 26 -39.67 15.69 47.17
CA GLU A 26 -40.04 14.62 48.15
C GLU A 26 -40.25 13.25 47.47
N ARG A 27 -39.28 12.32 47.55
CA ARG A 27 -39.00 11.27 48.56
C ARG A 27 -39.90 10.02 48.43
N SER A 28 -39.26 8.88 48.15
CA SER A 28 -39.79 7.51 48.10
C SER A 28 -40.36 7.02 49.44
N PRO A 29 -41.11 5.90 49.44
CA PRO A 29 -40.55 4.70 50.09
C PRO A 29 -40.91 3.35 49.40
N SER A 30 -40.43 2.30 50.04
CA SER A 30 -40.02 0.97 49.58
C SER A 30 -41.02 -0.20 49.80
N LEU A 31 -40.69 -1.33 49.15
CA LEU A 31 -40.76 -2.75 49.60
C LEU A 31 -42.01 -3.64 49.38
N SER A 32 -41.71 -4.86 48.88
CA SER A 32 -42.42 -6.16 49.00
C SER A 32 -43.70 -6.33 48.15
N SER A 33 -44.17 -7.49 47.68
CA SER A 33 -43.72 -8.89 47.57
C SER A 33 -44.85 -9.65 46.84
N THR A 34 -44.49 -10.67 46.04
CA THR A 34 -45.26 -11.92 45.75
C THR A 34 -46.53 -11.95 44.88
N LYS A 35 -46.57 -13.04 44.08
CA LYS A 35 -47.68 -13.77 43.42
C LYS A 35 -48.14 -13.27 42.05
N GLU A 36 -47.75 -13.99 41.00
CA GLU A 36 -48.42 -15.18 40.41
C GLU A 36 -49.64 -14.79 39.58
N ASP A 37 -49.50 -14.80 38.25
CA ASP A 37 -50.60 -15.11 37.36
C ASP A 37 -50.08 -15.98 36.20
N LYS A 38 -50.55 -17.23 36.22
CA LYS A 38 -50.36 -18.26 35.21
C LYS A 38 -51.39 -18.07 34.09
N TRP A 39 -50.95 -18.11 32.84
CA TRP A 39 -51.76 -18.55 31.70
C TRP A 39 -50.99 -19.63 30.90
N PRO A 40 -51.71 -20.59 30.28
CA PRO A 40 -51.28 -21.98 30.20
C PRO A 40 -50.43 -22.33 28.98
N GLU A 41 -49.59 -23.36 29.19
CA GLU A 41 -48.83 -24.08 28.19
C GLU A 41 -49.72 -24.61 27.04
N LEU A 42 -49.31 -24.29 25.82
CA LEU A 42 -49.54 -25.15 24.66
C LEU A 42 -48.17 -25.63 24.16
N LEU A 43 -47.94 -26.90 24.46
CA LEU A 43 -46.79 -27.73 24.15
C LEU A 43 -46.46 -27.72 22.66
N LEU A 44 -45.25 -27.29 22.29
CA LEU A 44 -44.44 -27.95 21.27
C LEU A 44 -42.95 -27.84 21.62
N SER A 45 -42.41 -28.98 22.02
CA SER A 45 -41.02 -29.21 22.40
C SER A 45 -40.02 -28.80 21.31
N ARG A 46 -38.99 -28.04 21.68
CA ARG A 46 -37.69 -28.06 21.00
C ARG A 46 -36.55 -27.93 22.02
N PRO A 47 -35.47 -28.71 21.87
CA PRO A 47 -34.47 -28.90 22.91
C PRO A 47 -33.58 -27.68 23.07
N ASP A 48 -33.38 -27.33 24.33
CA ASP A 48 -32.54 -26.25 24.82
C ASP A 48 -31.07 -26.51 24.44
N LYS A 49 -30.57 -25.80 23.43
CA LYS A 49 -29.13 -25.57 23.27
C LYS A 49 -28.83 -24.23 23.95
N SER A 50 -28.60 -24.31 25.25
CA SER A 50 -27.96 -23.25 26.02
C SER A 50 -26.60 -22.93 25.40
N TYR A 51 -26.55 -21.86 24.61
CA TYR A 51 -25.32 -21.16 24.28
C TYR A 51 -24.88 -20.40 25.52
N TYR A 52 -24.23 -21.09 26.45
CA TYR A 52 -23.30 -20.42 27.35
C TYR A 52 -22.17 -19.86 26.48
N TYR A 53 -22.21 -18.54 26.25
CA TYR A 53 -21.02 -17.78 25.91
C TYR A 53 -20.00 -17.96 27.05
N SER A 54 -19.19 -19.02 26.94
CA SER A 54 -17.97 -19.17 27.72
C SER A 54 -17.00 -18.10 27.23
N THR A 55 -16.92 -16.99 27.96
CA THR A 55 -15.78 -16.08 27.90
C THR A 55 -14.56 -16.84 28.43
N LYS A 56 -13.95 -17.68 27.59
CA LYS A 56 -12.63 -18.25 27.89
C LYS A 56 -11.65 -17.08 28.01
N SER A 57 -11.17 -16.83 29.22
CA SER A 57 -9.93 -16.07 29.39
C SER A 57 -8.87 -16.74 28.51
N ARG A 58 -8.21 -15.95 27.66
CA ARG A 58 -7.11 -16.47 26.83
C ARG A 58 -5.99 -16.90 27.76
N ASP A 59 -5.55 -18.15 27.67
CA ASP A 59 -4.43 -18.67 28.48
C ASP A 59 -3.15 -17.89 28.11
N PRO A 60 -2.59 -17.08 29.04
CA PRO A 60 -1.41 -16.27 28.77
C PRO A 60 -0.21 -17.09 28.29
N VAL A 61 -0.04 -18.32 28.79
CA VAL A 61 1.11 -19.17 28.46
C VAL A 61 1.02 -19.70 27.03
N VAL A 62 -0.19 -20.05 26.58
CA VAL A 62 -0.44 -20.45 25.18
C VAL A 62 -0.19 -19.30 24.22
N ILE A 63 -0.58 -18.07 24.62
CA ILE A 63 -0.31 -16.87 23.83
C ILE A 63 1.20 -16.63 23.73
N GLU A 64 1.93 -16.74 24.84
CA GLU A 64 3.38 -16.56 24.86
C GLU A 64 4.11 -17.54 23.93
N ARG A 65 3.76 -18.84 23.99
CA ARG A 65 4.32 -19.84 23.06
C ARG A 65 4.01 -19.51 21.59
N SER A 66 2.78 -19.13 21.29
CA SER A 66 2.38 -18.73 19.93
C SER A 66 3.16 -17.52 19.44
N ASN A 67 3.37 -16.52 20.30
CA ASN A 67 4.16 -15.34 19.97
C ASN A 67 5.63 -15.70 19.67
N LEU A 68 6.25 -16.56 20.49
CA LEU A 68 7.61 -17.03 20.26
C LEU A 68 7.75 -17.77 18.92
N VAL A 69 6.76 -18.60 18.55
CA VAL A 69 6.73 -19.27 17.24
C VAL A 69 6.62 -18.26 16.10
N ASN A 70 5.71 -17.29 16.20
CA ASN A 70 5.50 -16.30 15.14
C ASN A 70 6.73 -15.41 14.94
N ILE A 71 7.35 -14.96 16.02
CA ILE A 71 8.58 -14.17 15.97
C ILE A 71 9.72 -15.01 15.34
N SER A 72 9.86 -16.26 15.74
CA SER A 72 10.89 -17.16 15.18
C SER A 72 10.72 -17.35 13.67
N LYS A 73 9.47 -17.51 13.19
CA LYS A 73 9.18 -17.60 11.75
C LYS A 73 9.63 -16.35 10.99
N LEU A 74 9.35 -15.17 11.52
CA LEU A 74 9.71 -13.89 10.89
C LEU A 74 11.24 -13.76 10.77
N ILE A 75 11.95 -14.02 11.87
CA ILE A 75 13.41 -13.85 11.91
C ILE A 75 14.12 -14.89 11.04
N VAL A 76 13.72 -16.16 11.12
CA VAL A 76 14.31 -17.23 10.30
C VAL A 76 14.08 -16.97 8.81
N LYS A 77 12.88 -16.53 8.43
CA LYS A 77 12.57 -16.15 7.04
C LYS A 77 13.49 -15.02 6.58
N GLU A 78 13.59 -13.93 7.33
CA GLU A 78 14.44 -12.79 6.99
C GLU A 78 15.91 -13.18 6.89
N LEU A 79 16.40 -14.01 7.81
CA LEU A 79 17.79 -14.48 7.84
C LEU A 79 18.14 -15.30 6.59
N ILE A 80 17.24 -16.21 6.18
CA ILE A 80 17.40 -16.99 4.94
C ILE A 80 17.35 -16.08 3.71
N GLU A 81 16.36 -15.17 3.64
CA GLU A 81 16.21 -14.26 2.51
C GLU A 81 17.43 -13.34 2.35
N GLN A 82 17.96 -12.77 3.44
CA GLN A 82 19.16 -11.92 3.39
C GLN A 82 20.41 -12.72 3.03
N SER A 83 20.59 -13.90 3.62
CA SER A 83 21.72 -14.77 3.29
C SER A 83 21.75 -15.15 1.81
N LEU A 84 20.60 -15.57 1.25
CA LEU A 84 20.48 -15.94 -0.16
C LEU A 84 20.61 -14.74 -1.10
N ARG A 85 20.09 -13.56 -0.71
CA ARG A 85 20.09 -12.37 -1.57
C ARG A 85 21.49 -11.77 -1.75
N TYR A 86 22.30 -11.77 -0.68
CA TYR A 86 23.64 -11.18 -0.73
C TYR A 86 24.72 -12.21 -1.03
N GLY A 87 24.43 -13.52 -0.87
CA GLY A 87 25.40 -14.61 -1.12
C GLY A 87 26.66 -14.48 -0.27
N ARG A 88 26.58 -13.78 0.86
CA ARG A 88 27.70 -13.50 1.77
C ARG A 88 27.58 -14.37 3.01
N MET A 89 28.73 -14.81 3.49
CA MET A 89 28.88 -15.41 4.81
C MET A 89 28.48 -14.39 5.88
N LEU A 90 27.61 -14.78 6.81
CA LEU A 90 27.14 -13.94 7.90
C LEU A 90 28.15 -13.99 9.05
N ASP A 91 28.54 -12.81 9.54
CA ASP A 91 29.43 -12.64 10.68
C ASP A 91 28.62 -12.27 11.95
N SER A 92 29.35 -12.08 13.06
CA SER A 92 28.74 -11.71 14.34
C SER A 92 28.01 -10.36 14.25
N ASP A 93 28.44 -9.41 13.42
CA ASP A 93 27.83 -8.07 13.33
C ASP A 93 26.48 -8.07 12.59
N HIS A 94 26.06 -9.20 12.04
CA HIS A 94 24.79 -9.31 11.33
C HIS A 94 23.59 -9.24 12.29
N LEU A 95 22.90 -8.11 12.27
CA LEU A 95 21.81 -7.81 13.20
C LEU A 95 20.65 -8.84 13.20
N PRO A 96 20.14 -9.34 12.04
CA PRO A 96 19.15 -10.41 12.03
C PRO A 96 19.64 -11.72 12.66
N LEU A 97 20.94 -12.03 12.55
CA LEU A 97 21.54 -13.20 13.18
C LEU A 97 21.65 -13.04 14.70
N HIS A 98 21.99 -11.84 15.18
CA HIS A 98 21.92 -11.52 16.60
C HIS A 98 20.49 -11.70 17.15
N HIS A 99 19.48 -11.13 16.49
CA HIS A 99 18.08 -11.28 16.89
C HIS A 99 17.65 -12.75 16.90
N PHE A 100 18.11 -13.55 15.93
CA PHE A 100 17.87 -14.99 15.90
C PHE A 100 18.36 -15.68 17.17
N PHE A 101 19.60 -15.44 17.59
CA PHE A 101 20.13 -16.06 18.81
C PHE A 101 19.39 -15.62 20.08
N ILE A 102 18.96 -14.36 20.15
CA ILE A 102 18.17 -13.87 21.29
C ILE A 102 16.83 -14.61 21.37
N VAL A 103 16.11 -14.73 20.24
CA VAL A 103 14.81 -15.41 20.22
C VAL A 103 14.96 -16.90 20.46
N LEU A 104 15.97 -17.54 19.90
CA LEU A 104 16.24 -18.95 20.14
C LEU A 104 16.54 -19.23 21.61
N GLU A 105 17.30 -18.35 22.28
CA GLU A 105 17.51 -18.42 23.73
C GLU A 105 16.17 -18.35 24.48
N HIS A 106 15.28 -17.42 24.13
CA HIS A 106 13.97 -17.29 24.78
C HIS A 106 13.09 -18.52 24.57
N VAL A 107 13.06 -19.06 23.36
CA VAL A 107 12.35 -20.30 23.03
C VAL A 107 12.84 -21.44 23.91
N MET A 108 14.16 -21.63 24.00
CA MET A 108 14.77 -22.72 24.76
C MET A 108 14.70 -22.51 26.27
N ARG A 109 14.45 -21.29 26.76
CA ARG A 109 14.29 -21.00 28.20
C ARG A 109 12.85 -20.95 28.66
N HIS A 110 11.88 -20.88 27.73
CA HIS A 110 10.47 -20.74 28.07
C HIS A 110 9.98 -21.94 28.91
N GLY A 111 9.63 -21.67 30.17
CA GLY A 111 9.17 -22.69 31.13
C GLY A 111 10.28 -23.54 31.74
N LEU A 112 11.55 -23.10 31.68
CA LEU A 112 12.65 -23.77 32.39
C LEU A 112 12.45 -23.64 33.91
N LYS A 113 12.56 -24.74 34.64
CA LYS A 113 12.30 -24.77 36.09
C LYS A 113 13.29 -23.89 36.86
N PRO A 114 12.82 -22.97 37.72
CA PRO A 114 13.72 -22.16 38.55
C PRO A 114 14.41 -23.02 39.62
N LYS A 115 15.53 -22.52 40.15
CA LYS A 115 16.24 -23.17 41.27
C LYS A 115 15.29 -23.35 42.46
N LYS A 116 15.04 -24.59 42.89
CA LYS A 116 14.29 -24.89 44.12
C LYS A 116 15.25 -24.89 45.32
N GLY A 117 15.08 -23.92 46.23
CA GLY A 117 15.82 -23.84 47.51
C GLY A 117 17.27 -23.32 47.42
N LEU A 118 17.95 -23.21 48.58
CA LEU A 118 19.34 -22.70 48.67
C LEU A 118 20.38 -23.68 48.10
N LEU A 119 20.13 -25.00 48.21
CA LEU A 119 21.11 -26.08 47.96
C LEU A 119 20.82 -26.95 46.73
N GLY A 120 19.72 -26.72 46.00
CA GLY A 120 19.42 -27.49 44.78
C GLY A 120 20.34 -27.10 43.60
N PRO A 121 20.71 -28.04 42.71
CA PRO A 121 21.45 -27.71 41.50
C PRO A 121 20.61 -26.75 40.63
N LYS A 122 21.25 -25.70 40.11
CA LYS A 122 20.61 -24.75 39.21
C LYS A 122 20.46 -25.45 37.86
N LYS A 123 19.22 -25.68 37.41
CA LYS A 123 18.93 -26.28 36.10
C LYS A 123 19.14 -25.22 35.03
N GLU A 124 20.23 -25.30 34.29
CA GLU A 124 20.59 -24.31 33.28
C GLU A 124 20.49 -24.88 31.86
N LEU A 125 20.33 -23.99 30.88
CA LEU A 125 20.20 -24.37 29.48
C LEU A 125 21.42 -25.16 28.97
N TRP A 126 22.62 -24.81 29.46
CA TRP A 126 23.85 -25.51 29.13
C TRP A 126 23.83 -26.99 29.51
N ASP A 127 23.20 -27.33 30.64
CA ASP A 127 23.13 -28.71 31.11
C ASP A 127 22.37 -29.60 30.12
N ILE A 128 21.36 -29.03 29.46
CA ILE A 128 20.56 -29.70 28.42
C ILE A 128 21.37 -29.80 27.13
N LEU A 129 22.01 -28.71 26.69
CA LEU A 129 22.74 -28.66 25.42
C LEU A 129 23.94 -29.61 25.39
N GLN A 130 24.70 -29.70 26.48
CA GLN A 130 25.83 -30.64 26.55
C GLN A 130 25.39 -32.11 26.52
N MET A 131 24.13 -32.44 26.84
CA MET A 131 23.63 -33.82 26.73
C MET A 131 23.53 -34.32 25.30
N VAL A 132 23.49 -33.42 24.30
CA VAL A 132 23.47 -33.80 22.88
C VAL A 132 24.68 -34.67 22.53
N GLU A 133 25.85 -34.42 23.12
CA GLU A 133 27.08 -35.19 22.87
C GLU A 133 26.94 -36.68 23.22
N LYS A 134 26.01 -37.03 24.12
CA LYS A 134 25.73 -38.43 24.48
C LYS A 134 25.02 -39.20 23.37
N TYR A 135 24.31 -38.49 22.49
CA TYR A 135 23.42 -39.06 21.48
C TYR A 135 23.90 -38.79 20.05
N SER A 136 24.73 -37.77 19.85
CA SER A 136 25.39 -37.46 18.57
C SER A 136 26.88 -37.18 18.84
N PRO A 137 27.77 -38.12 18.43
CA PRO A 137 29.22 -37.94 18.56
C PRO A 137 29.74 -36.67 17.87
N GLU A 138 29.07 -36.21 16.82
CA GLU A 138 29.40 -34.99 16.08
C GLU A 138 29.29 -33.72 16.95
N ALA A 139 28.43 -33.75 17.97
CA ALA A 139 28.30 -32.65 18.92
C ALA A 139 29.41 -32.65 19.99
N ALA A 140 30.18 -33.74 20.15
CA ALA A 140 31.23 -33.83 21.16
C ALA A 140 32.35 -32.80 20.92
N ASP A 141 32.74 -32.57 19.67
CA ASP A 141 33.80 -31.62 19.32
C ASP A 141 33.44 -30.18 19.71
N ILE A 142 32.21 -29.73 19.42
CA ILE A 142 31.77 -28.38 19.81
C ILE A 142 31.50 -28.28 21.31
N THR A 143 31.03 -29.36 21.94
CA THR A 143 30.76 -29.37 23.38
C THR A 143 32.06 -29.29 24.18
N ALA A 144 33.10 -30.03 23.77
CA ALA A 144 34.44 -29.91 24.31
C ALA A 144 35.03 -28.51 24.07
N SER A 145 34.91 -27.98 22.85
CA SER A 145 35.38 -26.64 22.50
C SER A 145 34.78 -25.53 23.38
N VAL A 146 33.49 -25.63 23.72
CA VAL A 146 32.81 -24.68 24.62
C VAL A 146 33.18 -24.88 26.08
N ARG A 147 33.45 -26.13 26.50
CA ARG A 147 33.89 -26.45 27.87
C ARG A 147 35.27 -25.85 28.15
N ASP A 148 36.16 -25.93 27.18
CA ASP A 148 37.55 -25.48 27.28
C ASP A 148 37.72 -23.99 26.92
N LEU A 149 36.64 -23.28 26.59
CA LEU A 149 36.68 -21.87 26.22
C LEU A 149 36.93 -20.99 27.47
N PRO A 150 38.10 -20.33 27.59
CA PRO A 150 38.47 -19.61 28.82
C PRO A 150 37.80 -18.23 28.94
N THR A 151 37.31 -17.67 27.83
CA THR A 151 36.69 -16.34 27.78
C THR A 151 35.26 -16.33 28.30
N VAL A 152 34.60 -17.49 28.37
CA VAL A 152 33.20 -17.64 28.78
C VAL A 152 33.10 -18.34 30.12
N LYS A 153 32.56 -17.64 31.13
CA LYS A 153 32.55 -18.05 32.52
C LYS A 153 31.19 -18.60 32.97
N THR A 154 30.10 -18.14 32.37
CA THR A 154 28.73 -18.52 32.78
C THR A 154 28.20 -19.70 31.97
N ALA A 155 27.31 -20.49 32.58
CA ALA A 155 26.60 -21.56 31.86
C ALA A 155 25.78 -20.99 30.69
N MET A 156 25.15 -19.81 30.84
CA MET A 156 24.40 -19.19 29.76
C MET A 156 25.30 -18.74 28.60
N GLY A 157 26.47 -18.19 28.90
CA GLY A 157 27.48 -17.87 27.90
C GLY A 157 27.93 -19.13 27.15
N ARG A 158 28.11 -20.26 27.84
CA ARG A 158 28.43 -21.55 27.21
C ARG A 158 27.31 -22.03 26.30
N ALA A 159 26.05 -21.93 26.74
CA ALA A 159 24.90 -22.24 25.88
C ALA A 159 24.90 -21.38 24.60
N ARG A 160 25.16 -20.08 24.71
CA ARG A 160 25.25 -19.15 23.56
C ARG A 160 26.39 -19.48 22.62
N ALA A 161 27.56 -19.83 23.15
CA ALA A 161 28.71 -20.29 22.38
C ALA A 161 28.37 -21.56 21.60
N TRP A 162 27.75 -22.52 22.27
CA TRP A 162 27.36 -23.80 21.68
C TRP A 162 26.34 -23.64 20.57
N LEU A 163 25.31 -22.80 20.75
CA LEU A 163 24.31 -22.52 19.72
C LEU A 163 24.93 -21.89 18.46
N ARG A 164 25.93 -21.00 18.63
CA ARG A 164 26.68 -20.42 17.51
C ARG A 164 27.48 -21.47 16.76
N LEU A 165 28.21 -22.34 17.48
CA LEU A 165 28.99 -23.41 16.87
C LEU A 165 28.10 -24.45 16.17
N ALA A 166 26.97 -24.81 16.77
CA ALA A 166 25.98 -25.71 16.17
C ALA A 166 25.38 -25.15 14.87
N LEU A 167 25.15 -23.83 14.82
CA LEU A 167 24.72 -23.16 13.59
C LEU A 167 25.83 -23.17 12.52
N MET A 168 27.08 -22.85 12.90
CA MET A 168 28.23 -22.91 11.99
C MET A 168 28.48 -24.32 11.45
N GLN A 169 28.22 -25.36 12.25
CA GLN A 169 28.24 -26.76 11.80
C GLN A 169 27.07 -27.15 10.90
N LYS A 170 26.04 -26.29 10.75
CA LYS A 170 24.80 -26.58 10.02
C LYS A 170 24.03 -27.78 10.58
N ARG A 171 24.14 -27.98 11.90
CA ARG A 171 23.57 -29.12 12.63
C ARG A 171 22.62 -28.71 13.75
N LEU A 172 22.39 -27.40 13.94
CA LEU A 172 21.54 -26.87 15.02
C LEU A 172 20.16 -27.53 15.06
N ALA A 173 19.48 -27.66 13.91
CA ALA A 173 18.17 -28.30 13.84
C ALA A 173 18.22 -29.79 14.18
N ASP A 174 19.26 -30.50 13.74
CA ASP A 174 19.45 -31.92 14.01
C ASP A 174 19.67 -32.16 15.51
N TYR A 175 20.50 -31.33 16.14
CA TYR A 175 20.77 -31.44 17.57
C TYR A 175 19.54 -31.15 18.43
N LEU A 176 18.73 -30.14 18.07
CA LEU A 176 17.47 -29.89 18.79
C LEU A 176 16.45 -31.00 18.56
N ARG A 177 16.41 -31.60 17.38
CA ARG A 177 15.55 -32.76 17.09
C ARG A 177 15.88 -33.94 17.99
N ILE A 178 17.15 -34.23 18.21
CA ILE A 178 17.60 -35.30 19.12
C ILE A 178 17.05 -35.10 20.54
N LEU A 179 17.07 -33.85 21.04
CA LEU A 179 16.49 -33.52 22.36
C LEU A 179 14.98 -33.76 22.38
N LEU A 180 14.26 -33.37 21.32
CA LEU A 180 12.80 -33.56 21.24
C LEU A 180 12.38 -35.02 21.10
N GLU A 181 13.12 -35.81 20.33
CA GLU A 181 12.88 -37.26 20.17
C GLU A 181 13.04 -38.01 21.49
N ARG A 182 13.84 -37.45 22.42
CA ARG A 182 14.11 -38.01 23.75
C ARG A 182 13.63 -37.07 24.86
N ARG A 183 12.47 -36.42 24.67
CA ARG A 183 11.95 -35.40 25.59
C ARG A 183 11.81 -35.88 27.05
N GLU A 184 11.44 -37.15 27.25
CA GLU A 184 11.24 -37.76 28.57
C GLU A 184 12.57 -37.88 29.35
N GLU A 185 13.65 -38.25 28.65
CA GLU A 185 14.98 -38.43 29.24
C GLU A 185 15.77 -37.12 29.36
N THR A 186 15.51 -36.15 28.48
CA THR A 186 16.37 -34.95 28.32
C THR A 186 15.71 -33.64 28.77
N LEU A 187 14.38 -33.49 28.64
CA LEU A 187 13.68 -32.20 28.83
C LEU A 187 12.71 -32.19 30.01
N GLU A 188 11.97 -33.26 30.28
CA GLU A 188 10.91 -33.27 31.31
C GLU A 188 11.41 -32.95 32.71
N GLU A 189 12.63 -33.37 33.04
CA GLU A 189 13.26 -33.04 34.32
C GLU A 189 13.52 -31.52 34.45
N TYR A 190 13.82 -30.84 33.33
CA TYR A 190 14.26 -29.46 33.29
C TYR A 190 13.13 -28.44 33.11
N PHE A 191 12.05 -28.80 32.44
CA PHE A 191 10.98 -27.89 32.06
C PHE A 191 9.67 -28.15 32.80
N GLU A 192 8.89 -27.09 33.01
CA GLU A 192 7.50 -27.17 33.44
C GLU A 192 6.61 -27.72 32.31
N PRO A 193 5.49 -28.44 32.59
CA PRO A 193 4.68 -29.09 31.54
C PRO A 193 4.15 -28.14 30.45
N HIS A 194 3.96 -26.86 30.77
CA HIS A 194 3.51 -25.83 29.83
C HIS A 194 4.64 -25.20 29.00
N ALA A 195 5.89 -25.65 29.17
CA ALA A 195 7.07 -25.12 28.48
C ALA A 195 6.99 -25.35 26.97
N LEU A 196 7.62 -24.46 26.20
CA LEU A 196 7.56 -24.53 24.74
C LEU A 196 8.20 -25.82 24.24
N MET A 197 9.39 -26.14 24.79
CA MET A 197 10.17 -27.34 24.45
C MET A 197 9.46 -28.67 24.72
N LEU A 198 8.38 -28.70 25.50
CA LEU A 198 7.58 -29.90 25.77
C LEU A 198 6.26 -29.97 24.97
N ASN A 199 5.95 -28.94 24.17
CA ASN A 199 4.71 -28.84 23.41
C ASN A 199 4.96 -28.80 21.89
N GLU A 200 3.89 -28.85 21.09
CA GLU A 200 3.95 -28.96 19.62
C GLU A 200 4.73 -27.82 18.95
N GLU A 201 4.76 -26.64 19.58
CA GLU A 201 5.50 -25.47 19.11
C GLU A 201 7.00 -25.76 18.92
N ALA A 202 7.60 -26.64 19.73
CA ALA A 202 9.02 -26.99 19.61
C ALA A 202 9.33 -27.74 18.31
N VAL A 203 8.39 -28.57 17.84
CA VAL A 203 8.52 -29.29 16.56
C VAL A 203 8.48 -28.29 15.40
N ILE A 204 7.61 -27.29 15.49
CA ILE A 204 7.52 -26.20 14.49
C ILE A 204 8.84 -25.43 14.45
N ILE A 205 9.35 -24.98 15.61
CA ILE A 205 10.63 -24.26 15.67
C ILE A 205 11.76 -25.10 15.06
N THR A 206 11.87 -26.37 15.45
CA THR A 206 12.92 -27.26 14.93
C THR A 206 12.81 -27.45 13.42
N GLY A 207 11.58 -27.56 12.89
CA GLY A 207 11.32 -27.59 11.45
C GLY A 207 11.76 -26.33 10.72
N LEU A 208 11.56 -25.14 11.31
CA LEU A 208 12.04 -23.88 10.76
C LEU A 208 13.56 -23.81 10.70
N LEU A 209 14.24 -24.31 11.74
CA LEU A 209 15.70 -24.29 11.84
C LEU A 209 16.39 -25.13 10.76
N VAL A 210 15.72 -26.14 10.19
CA VAL A 210 16.26 -26.90 9.05
C VAL A 210 16.56 -25.99 7.86
N GLY A 211 15.75 -24.94 7.67
CA GLY A 211 15.97 -23.95 6.63
C GLY A 211 17.27 -23.18 6.79
N LEU A 212 17.85 -23.12 7.99
CA LEU A 212 19.11 -22.43 8.25
C LEU A 212 20.35 -23.21 7.81
N ASN A 213 20.20 -24.48 7.40
CA ASN A 213 21.34 -25.27 6.90
C ASN A 213 21.95 -24.67 5.61
N VAL A 214 21.19 -23.87 4.87
CA VAL A 214 21.68 -23.17 3.67
C VAL A 214 22.45 -21.89 4.01
N VAL A 215 22.38 -21.42 5.25
CA VAL A 215 23.03 -20.18 5.70
C VAL A 215 24.49 -20.48 6.05
N ASP A 216 25.41 -19.70 5.49
CA ASP A 216 26.83 -19.77 5.83
C ASP A 216 27.16 -18.72 6.90
N CYS A 217 27.67 -19.17 8.05
CA CYS A 217 28.07 -18.30 9.16
C CYS A 217 29.55 -18.48 9.53
N ASN A 218 30.21 -17.40 9.90
CA ASN A 218 31.55 -17.42 10.49
C ASN A 218 31.58 -16.51 11.73
N LEU A 219 31.37 -17.11 12.90
CA LEU A 219 31.16 -16.39 14.15
C LEU A 219 32.37 -16.54 15.06
N CYS A 220 32.90 -15.42 15.55
CA CYS A 220 34.07 -15.42 16.43
C CYS A 220 33.65 -15.59 17.90
N VAL A 221 33.53 -16.83 18.35
CA VAL A 221 33.10 -17.16 19.72
C VAL A 221 34.12 -16.76 20.80
N LYS A 222 35.40 -16.59 20.44
CA LYS A 222 36.49 -16.28 21.38
C LYS A 222 36.51 -14.80 21.80
N GLU A 223 36.14 -13.89 20.89
CA GLU A 223 36.27 -12.44 21.08
C GLU A 223 34.94 -11.78 21.46
N GLU A 224 33.83 -12.50 21.36
CA GLU A 224 32.49 -12.02 21.71
C GLU A 224 32.22 -12.14 23.22
N ASP A 225 31.65 -11.11 23.84
CA ASP A 225 31.17 -11.18 25.22
C ASP A 225 29.83 -11.94 25.28
N LEU A 226 29.93 -13.24 25.53
CA LEU A 226 28.77 -14.14 25.59
C LEU A 226 28.15 -14.24 26.98
N ASP A 227 28.83 -13.75 28.03
CA ASP A 227 28.33 -13.81 29.41
C ASP A 227 27.35 -12.68 29.72
N SER A 228 27.54 -11.51 29.09
CA SER A 228 26.65 -10.36 29.25
C SER A 228 25.25 -10.60 28.70
N GLN A 229 24.23 -9.96 29.29
CA GLN A 229 22.86 -10.05 28.80
C GLN A 229 22.77 -9.49 27.36
N GLN A 230 22.25 -10.29 26.42
CA GLN A 230 22.05 -9.84 25.04
C GLN A 230 20.93 -8.79 24.98
N GLY A 231 21.08 -7.82 24.08
CA GLY A 231 20.24 -6.62 23.99
C GLY A 231 18.77 -6.87 23.62
N VAL A 232 18.00 -5.79 23.50
CA VAL A 232 16.58 -5.82 23.12
C VAL A 232 16.45 -6.04 21.60
N ILE A 233 15.48 -6.86 21.18
CA ILE A 233 15.20 -7.09 19.75
C ILE A 233 14.45 -5.89 19.17
N ASP A 234 14.98 -5.31 18.09
CA ASP A 234 14.26 -4.30 17.32
C ASP A 234 13.35 -4.97 16.28
N PHE A 235 12.06 -5.11 16.61
CA PHE A 235 11.08 -5.70 15.69
C PHE A 235 10.73 -4.81 14.49
N SER A 236 11.17 -3.54 14.47
CA SER A 236 10.89 -2.64 13.34
C SER A 236 11.47 -3.14 12.02
N LEU A 237 12.57 -3.90 12.07
CA LEU A 237 13.19 -4.56 10.92
C LEU A 237 12.25 -5.57 10.25
N TYR A 238 11.51 -6.34 11.05
CA TYR A 238 10.65 -7.42 10.56
C TYR A 238 9.23 -6.94 10.22
N LEU A 239 8.79 -5.84 10.82
CA LEU A 239 7.49 -5.22 10.54
C LEU A 239 7.47 -4.52 9.17
N ARG A 240 8.63 -4.23 8.56
CA ARG A 240 8.75 -3.66 7.21
C ARG A 240 8.76 -4.70 6.09
N GLY A 241 9.05 -5.97 6.37
CA GLY A 241 9.44 -6.96 5.35
C GLY A 241 8.29 -7.76 4.70
N SER A 242 7.06 -7.71 5.20
CA SER A 242 6.01 -8.61 4.68
C SER A 242 5.35 -8.19 3.36
N ASN A 243 5.70 -7.05 2.74
CA ASN A 243 5.03 -6.53 1.54
C ASN A 243 5.96 -6.03 0.41
N SER A 244 7.07 -6.69 0.09
CA SER A 244 7.88 -6.29 -1.09
C SER A 244 8.32 -7.40 -2.04
N SER A 245 7.68 -8.57 -1.97
CA SER A 245 7.95 -9.66 -2.92
C SER A 245 6.65 -10.26 -3.43
N ASN A 246 5.92 -9.53 -4.30
CA ASN A 246 5.11 -10.14 -5.37
C ASN A 246 4.42 -9.20 -6.39
N ASP A 247 4.65 -7.89 -6.39
CA ASP A 247 4.00 -7.02 -7.40
C ASP A 247 4.96 -6.64 -8.54
N ILE A 248 5.41 -7.65 -9.30
CA ILE A 248 5.89 -7.44 -10.68
C ILE A 248 5.23 -8.48 -11.59
N ALA A 249 3.95 -8.25 -11.89
CA ALA A 249 3.33 -8.51 -13.20
C ALA A 249 1.81 -8.37 -13.10
N GLY A 250 1.20 -7.49 -13.90
CA GLY A 250 -0.22 -7.61 -14.25
C GLY A 250 -1.13 -6.46 -13.81
N ASN A 251 -1.08 -5.37 -14.58
CA ASN A 251 -2.23 -4.69 -15.19
C ASN A 251 -3.50 -4.36 -14.37
N GLY A 252 -3.83 -3.07 -14.30
CA GLY A 252 -5.23 -2.60 -14.38
C GLY A 252 -5.78 -1.86 -13.16
N ASN A 253 -5.73 -0.51 -13.24
CA ASN A 253 -6.71 0.45 -12.70
C ASN A 253 -7.52 0.07 -11.44
N ASN A 254 -7.07 0.53 -10.27
CA ASN A 254 -7.87 1.16 -9.19
C ASN A 254 -7.17 0.98 -7.83
N ALA A 255 -6.26 1.87 -7.41
CA ALA A 255 -5.82 1.92 -6.01
C ALA A 255 -5.02 3.19 -5.71
N ASN A 256 -5.69 4.30 -5.34
CA ASN A 256 -5.01 5.48 -4.78
C ASN A 256 -5.32 5.73 -3.29
N THR A 257 -5.92 4.75 -2.61
CA THR A 257 -6.40 4.90 -1.22
C THR A 257 -5.84 3.86 -0.23
N GLU A 258 -5.41 2.69 -0.69
CA GLU A 258 -4.82 1.65 0.19
C GLU A 258 -3.42 1.95 0.78
N PRO A 259 -2.46 2.57 0.07
CA PRO A 259 -1.09 2.67 0.61
C PRO A 259 -0.99 3.61 1.82
N LYS A 260 -1.87 4.62 1.91
CA LYS A 260 -1.92 5.54 3.06
C LYS A 260 -2.56 4.91 4.30
N GLN A 261 -3.61 4.11 4.13
CA GLN A 261 -4.26 3.43 5.26
C GLN A 261 -3.37 2.33 5.85
N ARG A 262 -2.62 1.60 5.00
CA ARG A 262 -1.62 0.63 5.47
C ARG A 262 -0.49 1.30 6.25
N HIS A 263 0.04 2.43 5.77
CA HIS A 263 1.09 3.16 6.46
C HIS A 263 0.64 3.70 7.82
N ILE A 264 -0.61 4.19 7.92
CA ILE A 264 -1.20 4.65 9.18
C ILE A 264 -1.37 3.48 10.16
N ASN A 265 -1.86 2.33 9.69
CA ASN A 265 -1.97 1.14 10.54
C ASN A 265 -0.59 0.66 11.04
N THR A 266 0.44 0.70 10.20
CA THR A 266 1.82 0.38 10.61
C THR A 266 2.36 1.36 11.64
N MET A 267 2.10 2.66 11.50
CA MET A 267 2.51 3.65 12.51
C MET A 267 1.74 3.50 13.83
N LEU A 268 0.47 3.10 13.78
CA LEU A 268 -0.33 2.81 14.96
C LEU A 268 0.16 1.55 15.69
N ASP A 269 0.52 0.50 14.96
CA ASP A 269 1.10 -0.72 15.54
C ASP A 269 2.48 -0.45 16.15
N GLN A 270 3.31 0.38 15.50
CA GLN A 270 4.59 0.84 16.04
C GLN A 270 4.41 1.67 17.32
N LYS A 271 3.42 2.57 17.34
CA LYS A 271 3.08 3.35 18.53
C LYS A 271 2.64 2.45 19.68
N ASN A 272 1.71 1.53 19.43
CA ASN A 272 1.22 0.59 20.44
C ASN A 272 2.34 -0.31 20.98
N TYR A 273 3.27 -0.74 20.13
CA TYR A 273 4.44 -1.52 20.55
C TYR A 273 5.37 -0.72 21.47
N ILE A 274 5.67 0.54 21.12
CA ILE A 274 6.52 1.42 21.95
C ILE A 274 5.83 1.73 23.28
N GLU A 275 4.52 1.94 23.28
CA GLU A 275 3.75 2.18 24.51
C GLU A 275 3.76 0.96 25.43
N GLU A 276 3.59 -0.25 24.89
CA GLU A 276 3.65 -1.48 25.69
C GLU A 276 5.08 -1.78 26.18
N LEU A 277 6.10 -1.51 25.36
CA LEU A 277 7.50 -1.63 25.76
C LEU A 277 7.83 -0.66 26.90
N ASN A 278 7.39 0.60 26.79
CA ASN A 278 7.55 1.59 27.86
C ASN A 278 6.79 1.16 29.13
N ARG A 279 5.60 0.56 29.00
CA ARG A 279 4.84 0.03 30.14
C ARG A 279 5.60 -1.11 30.84
N HIS A 280 6.16 -2.04 30.07
CA HIS A 280 6.95 -3.15 30.60
C HIS A 280 8.26 -2.68 31.22
N LEU A 281 8.95 -1.73 30.59
CA LEU A 281 10.18 -1.15 31.11
C LEU A 281 9.91 -0.41 32.42
N ASN A 282 8.85 0.39 32.49
CA ASN A 282 8.41 1.06 33.72
C ASN A 282 8.06 0.08 34.84
N ALA A 283 7.37 -1.03 34.53
CA ALA A 283 7.09 -2.07 35.50
C ALA A 283 8.37 -2.77 36.00
N THR A 284 9.34 -2.99 35.11
CA THR A 284 10.64 -3.58 35.46
C THR A 284 11.45 -2.64 36.35
N VAL A 285 11.48 -1.34 36.01
CA VAL A 285 12.11 -0.30 36.82
C VAL A 285 11.48 -0.25 38.21
N ALA A 286 10.15 -0.21 38.31
CA ALA A 286 9.46 -0.21 39.60
C ALA A 286 9.78 -1.45 40.46
N ASN A 287 9.86 -2.64 39.85
CA ASN A 287 10.19 -3.87 40.55
C ASN A 287 11.66 -3.90 41.02
N LEU A 288 12.57 -3.42 40.18
CA LEU A 288 13.98 -3.25 40.57
C LEU A 288 14.13 -2.21 41.68
N GLN A 289 13.38 -1.11 41.63
CA GLN A 289 13.35 -0.08 42.67
C GLN A 289 12.93 -0.69 44.03
N ALA A 290 11.81 -1.44 44.05
CA ALA A 290 11.31 -2.10 45.25
C ALA A 290 12.33 -3.12 45.81
N LYS A 291 13.06 -3.81 44.92
CA LYS A 291 14.09 -4.76 45.33
C LYS A 291 15.33 -4.08 45.89
N VAL A 292 15.73 -2.94 45.32
CA VAL A 292 16.82 -2.10 45.85
C VAL A 292 16.44 -1.54 47.22
N GLU A 293 15.20 -1.06 47.40
CA GLU A 293 14.71 -0.60 48.69
C GLU A 293 14.73 -1.71 49.74
N SER A 294 14.19 -2.90 49.41
CA SER A 294 14.21 -4.07 50.31
C SER A 294 15.62 -4.49 50.70
N LEU A 295 16.55 -4.54 49.74
CA LEU A 295 17.96 -4.86 50.03
C LEU A 295 18.62 -3.78 50.88
N THR A 296 18.27 -2.51 50.66
CA THR A 296 18.79 -1.39 51.45
C THR A 296 18.31 -1.46 52.90
N THR A 297 17.02 -1.75 53.12
CA THR A 297 16.45 -1.98 54.46
C THR A 297 17.13 -3.15 55.15
N THR A 298 17.33 -4.26 54.44
CA THR A 298 17.99 -5.45 54.99
C THR A 298 19.45 -5.14 55.39
N ASN A 299 20.18 -4.39 54.56
CA ASN A 299 21.54 -3.95 54.86
C ASN A 299 21.60 -3.03 56.09
N ALA A 300 20.60 -2.18 56.29
CA ALA A 300 20.50 -1.33 57.47
C ALA A 300 20.30 -2.16 58.74
N LEU A 301 19.36 -3.11 58.72
CA LEU A 301 19.10 -4.04 59.83
C LEU A 301 20.33 -4.88 60.17
N MET A 302 21.03 -5.42 59.17
CA MET A 302 22.27 -6.18 59.40
C MET A 302 23.39 -5.34 60.03
N LYS A 303 23.48 -4.05 59.70
CA LYS A 303 24.44 -3.13 60.35
C LYS A 303 24.09 -2.89 61.81
N GLU A 304 22.80 -2.80 62.12
CA GLU A 304 22.31 -2.64 63.49
C GLU A 304 22.57 -3.91 64.32
N ASP A 305 22.25 -5.08 63.78
CA ASP A 305 22.56 -6.38 64.40
C ASP A 305 24.06 -6.56 64.66
N LEU A 306 24.90 -6.16 63.70
CA LEU A 306 26.35 -6.18 63.85
C LEU A 306 26.82 -5.24 64.98
N ALA A 307 26.20 -4.07 65.12
CA ALA A 307 26.53 -3.14 66.19
C ALA A 307 26.10 -3.69 67.57
N ILE A 308 24.92 -4.31 67.66
CA ILE A 308 24.44 -4.97 68.88
C ILE A 308 25.39 -6.10 69.26
N ALA A 309 25.74 -6.99 68.32
CA ALA A 309 26.65 -8.10 68.58
C ALA A 309 28.05 -7.63 69.03
N LYS A 310 28.57 -6.53 68.46
CA LYS A 310 29.82 -5.90 68.91
C LYS A 310 29.72 -5.40 70.34
N ASN A 311 28.63 -4.73 70.70
CA ASN A 311 28.43 -4.25 72.07
C ASN A 311 28.32 -5.41 73.06
N THR A 312 27.60 -6.48 72.73
CA THR A 312 27.53 -7.69 73.55
C THR A 312 28.91 -8.34 73.72
N MET A 313 29.73 -8.38 72.67
CA MET A 313 31.10 -8.89 72.76
C MET A 313 31.96 -8.04 73.71
N ILE A 314 31.83 -6.72 73.67
CA ILE A 314 32.53 -5.81 74.60
C ILE A 314 32.10 -6.10 76.04
N THR A 315 30.79 -6.21 76.31
CA THR A 315 30.28 -6.53 77.65
C THR A 315 30.80 -7.88 78.14
N LEU A 316 30.79 -8.92 77.31
CA LEU A 316 31.30 -10.24 77.68
C LEU A 316 32.82 -10.23 77.93
N VAL A 317 33.59 -9.42 77.19
CA VAL A 317 35.03 -9.23 77.45
C VAL A 317 35.26 -8.53 78.78
N GLU A 318 34.45 -7.51 79.11
CA GLU A 318 34.49 -6.80 80.38
C GLU A 318 34.18 -7.75 81.55
N GLU A 319 33.11 -8.54 81.45
CA GLU A 319 32.73 -9.55 82.44
C GLU A 319 33.82 -10.62 82.60
N ASN A 320 34.42 -11.08 81.50
CA ASN A 320 35.52 -12.04 81.54
C ASN A 320 36.76 -11.45 82.23
N ASN A 321 37.07 -10.16 82.01
CA ASN A 321 38.14 -9.46 82.71
C ASN A 321 37.84 -9.28 84.20
N GLN A 322 36.60 -8.98 84.57
CA GLN A 322 36.17 -8.89 85.96
C GLN A 322 36.25 -10.25 86.67
N LEU A 323 35.84 -11.33 85.99
CA LEU A 323 35.98 -12.70 86.50
C LEU A 323 37.45 -13.10 86.68
N LYS A 324 38.34 -12.69 85.76
CA LYS A 324 39.80 -12.89 85.91
C LYS A 324 40.38 -12.12 87.10
N HIS A 325 39.92 -10.89 87.35
CA HIS A 325 40.28 -10.14 88.55
C HIS A 325 39.74 -10.80 89.83
N ALA A 326 38.50 -11.31 89.82
CA ALA A 326 37.91 -12.03 90.95
C ALA A 326 38.61 -13.37 91.25
N LEU A 327 39.20 -14.01 90.23
CA LEU A 327 40.04 -15.21 90.37
C LEU A 327 41.49 -14.91 90.82
N GLY A 328 41.85 -13.65 91.07
CA GLY A 328 43.15 -13.29 91.67
C GLY A 328 44.37 -13.51 90.76
N GLN A 329 44.21 -13.45 89.43
CA GLN A 329 45.34 -13.43 88.50
C GLN A 329 45.72 -11.98 88.16
N ASP A 330 46.34 -11.31 89.13
CA ASP A 330 46.93 -9.99 88.95
C ASP A 330 48.41 -10.05 89.39
N ILE A 331 49.21 -10.79 88.62
CA ILE A 331 50.67 -10.73 88.71
C ILE A 331 51.17 -10.52 87.29
N THR A 332 51.48 -9.27 86.95
CA THR A 332 52.71 -8.83 86.28
C THR A 332 52.48 -7.47 85.64
N LYS A 333 52.79 -6.38 86.35
CA LYS A 333 53.09 -5.09 85.69
C LYS A 333 53.94 -4.10 86.47
N ASP A 334 54.60 -4.50 87.57
CA ASP A 334 55.36 -3.57 88.43
C ASP A 334 56.82 -3.96 88.72
N SER A 335 57.53 -4.62 87.80
CA SER A 335 58.97 -4.92 88.01
C SER A 335 59.88 -4.66 86.81
N ARG A 336 59.43 -3.87 85.83
CA ARG A 336 60.25 -3.52 84.66
C ARG A 336 60.71 -2.06 84.68
N MET A 337 61.35 -1.65 85.78
CA MET A 337 62.15 -0.42 85.85
C MET A 337 63.19 -0.56 86.96
N LYS A 338 64.40 -1.04 86.61
CA LYS A 338 65.71 -0.84 87.26
C LYS A 338 66.63 -2.06 87.06
N ILE A 339 67.04 -2.34 85.83
CA ILE A 339 68.30 -3.08 85.59
C ILE A 339 68.89 -2.59 84.27
N THR A 340 69.69 -1.54 84.31
CA THR A 340 70.89 -1.34 83.46
C THR A 340 71.72 -0.26 84.14
N GLU A 341 73.03 -0.48 84.20
CA GLU A 341 74.08 0.44 84.67
C GLU A 341 74.43 0.34 86.17
N VAL A 342 75.43 -0.51 86.47
CA VAL A 342 76.71 -0.13 87.10
C VAL A 342 77.50 -1.43 87.34
N LEU A 343 78.49 -1.67 86.48
CA LEU A 343 79.66 -2.48 86.78
C LEU A 343 80.88 -1.67 86.31
N SER A 344 81.62 -1.08 87.25
CA SER A 344 83.07 -0.92 87.19
C SER A 344 83.60 -0.21 88.44
N GLU A 345 84.75 -0.71 88.91
CA GLU A 345 85.72 -0.11 89.84
C GLU A 345 85.33 -0.12 91.33
N GLU A 346 86.18 -0.42 92.31
CA GLU A 346 87.56 -0.90 92.43
C GLU A 346 87.74 -1.29 93.92
N GLU A 347 88.62 -2.25 94.18
CA GLU A 347 89.53 -2.43 95.33
C GLU A 347 89.26 -1.74 96.70
N GLU A 348 89.27 -2.51 97.80
CA GLU A 348 90.35 -2.49 98.81
C GLU A 348 90.04 -3.32 100.09
N LYS A 349 90.96 -4.26 100.35
CA LYS A 349 91.66 -4.57 101.63
C LYS A 349 90.91 -5.06 102.89
N HIS A 350 91.25 -6.32 103.21
CA HIS A 350 91.91 -6.82 104.44
C HIS A 350 91.31 -6.55 105.84
N SER A 351 91.16 -7.64 106.63
CA SER A 351 91.95 -7.95 107.84
C SER A 351 91.23 -9.04 108.66
N VAL A 352 91.61 -10.33 108.61
CA VAL A 352 92.69 -11.04 109.31
C VAL A 352 92.35 -11.52 110.74
N LYS A 353 92.56 -12.84 110.94
CA LYS A 353 92.80 -13.65 112.16
C LYS A 353 91.65 -13.81 113.14
N SER A 354 91.13 -14.99 113.44
CA SER A 354 91.71 -16.33 113.73
C SER A 354 92.61 -16.42 114.96
N SER A 355 92.18 -17.33 115.86
CA SER A 355 92.94 -18.08 116.89
C SER A 355 93.22 -17.29 118.18
N SER A 356 93.14 -17.87 119.38
CA SER A 356 93.41 -19.25 119.78
C SER A 356 93.00 -19.49 121.24
N SER A 357 93.06 -20.79 121.64
CA SER A 357 93.29 -21.29 123.01
C SER A 357 92.04 -21.38 123.92
N ASP A 358 91.88 -22.34 124.82
CA ASP A 358 92.62 -23.55 125.21
C ASP A 358 91.66 -24.42 126.07
N LYS A 359 91.85 -25.75 126.08
CA LYS A 359 91.47 -26.71 127.15
C LYS A 359 90.00 -26.79 127.65
N SER A 360 89.32 -27.90 127.33
CA SER A 360 88.91 -28.89 128.34
C SER A 360 88.44 -30.18 127.67
N LYS A 361 89.05 -31.31 128.06
CA LYS A 361 88.89 -32.66 127.53
C LYS A 361 87.72 -33.39 128.22
N ASN A 362 87.07 -34.26 127.46
CA ASN A 362 86.45 -35.51 127.89
C ASN A 362 85.12 -35.53 128.67
N GLU A 363 84.24 -34.57 128.41
CA GLU A 363 82.76 -34.80 128.47
C GLU A 363 82.05 -34.34 127.18
N LYS A 364 82.73 -33.51 126.37
CA LYS A 364 82.17 -32.90 125.15
C LYS A 364 82.09 -33.84 123.94
N ASP A 365 82.82 -34.95 123.87
CA ASP A 365 82.87 -35.74 122.62
C ASP A 365 81.56 -36.50 122.31
N SER A 366 80.77 -36.87 123.32
CA SER A 366 79.45 -37.49 123.09
C SER A 366 78.35 -36.48 122.75
N GLU A 367 78.45 -35.25 123.26
CA GLU A 367 77.53 -34.16 122.97
C GLU A 367 77.89 -33.47 121.65
N MET A 368 79.19 -33.30 121.39
CA MET A 368 79.75 -32.77 120.14
C MET A 368 79.53 -33.73 118.97
N GLY A 369 79.56 -35.06 119.18
CA GLY A 369 79.21 -36.04 118.15
C GLY A 369 77.73 -36.01 117.76
N LYS A 370 76.82 -35.81 118.73
CA LYS A 370 75.38 -35.63 118.46
C LYS A 370 75.08 -34.29 117.80
N LEU A 371 75.71 -33.21 118.26
CA LEU A 371 75.62 -31.89 117.64
C LEU A 371 76.18 -31.89 116.22
N LEU A 372 77.28 -32.61 115.95
CA LEU A 372 77.85 -32.74 114.61
C LEU A 372 76.91 -33.50 113.67
N GLU A 373 76.24 -34.54 114.16
CA GLU A 373 75.29 -35.31 113.36
C GLU A 373 73.98 -34.55 113.12
N GLU A 374 73.47 -33.84 114.13
CA GLU A 374 72.36 -32.90 113.95
C GLU A 374 72.70 -31.78 112.98
N GLU A 375 73.92 -31.24 113.04
CA GLU A 375 74.35 -30.19 112.13
C GLU A 375 74.59 -30.71 110.70
N ARG A 376 75.08 -31.95 110.55
CA ARG A 376 75.13 -32.63 109.24
C ARG A 376 73.73 -32.83 108.68
N LYS A 377 72.78 -33.25 109.51
CA LYS A 377 71.37 -33.42 109.10
C LYS A 377 70.78 -32.08 108.66
N LYS A 378 70.94 -31.01 109.44
CA LYS A 378 70.53 -29.65 109.05
C LYS A 378 71.21 -29.19 107.77
N ASN A 379 72.50 -29.47 107.59
CA ASN A 379 73.21 -29.10 106.37
C ASN A 379 72.68 -29.88 105.14
N THR A 380 72.34 -31.16 105.30
CA THR A 380 71.67 -31.92 104.22
C THR A 380 70.25 -31.45 103.94
N GLU A 381 69.50 -30.99 104.95
CA GLU A 381 68.17 -30.40 104.79
C GLU A 381 68.25 -29.02 104.09
N LEU A 382 69.20 -28.18 104.51
CA LEU A 382 69.49 -26.89 103.86
C LEU A 382 69.96 -27.07 102.41
N GLN A 383 70.76 -28.10 102.12
CA GLN A 383 71.18 -28.40 100.75
C GLN A 383 69.99 -28.81 99.87
N LYS A 384 69.07 -29.62 100.39
CA LYS A 384 67.83 -29.98 99.66
C LYS A 384 66.93 -28.78 99.42
N GLU A 385 66.80 -27.89 100.42
CA GLU A 385 66.04 -26.65 100.25
C GLU A 385 66.72 -25.73 99.22
N LEU A 386 68.04 -25.62 99.24
CA LEU A 386 68.79 -24.87 98.24
C LEU A 386 68.57 -25.43 96.82
N ASP A 387 68.62 -26.75 96.65
CA ASP A 387 68.38 -27.40 95.36
C ASP A 387 66.93 -27.16 94.88
N LEU A 388 65.96 -27.18 95.79
CA LEU A 388 64.56 -26.84 95.49
C LEU A 388 64.41 -25.37 95.07
N GLN A 389 65.05 -24.44 95.78
CA GLN A 389 65.05 -23.02 95.43
C GLN A 389 65.69 -22.76 94.06
N ILE A 390 66.77 -23.48 93.72
CA ILE A 390 67.39 -23.41 92.39
C ILE A 390 66.42 -23.90 91.32
N SER A 391 65.71 -25.02 91.56
CA SER A 391 64.72 -25.56 90.63
C SER A 391 63.56 -24.58 90.40
N LEU A 392 62.99 -24.03 91.48
CA LEU A 392 61.89 -23.08 91.40
C LEU A 392 62.32 -21.78 90.68
N LYS A 393 63.55 -21.31 90.91
CA LYS A 393 64.09 -20.16 90.19
C LYS A 393 64.20 -20.43 88.68
N ALA A 394 64.69 -21.62 88.29
CA ALA A 394 64.78 -22.00 86.89
C ALA A 394 63.40 -22.08 86.21
N GLU A 395 62.40 -22.65 86.89
CA GLU A 395 61.02 -22.69 86.40
C GLU A 395 60.43 -21.28 86.26
N MET A 396 60.65 -20.40 87.24
CA MET A 396 60.21 -19.01 87.19
C MET A 396 60.86 -18.22 86.05
N GLU A 397 62.14 -18.45 85.76
CA GLU A 397 62.84 -17.83 84.62
C GLU A 397 62.25 -18.28 83.27
N VAL A 398 61.88 -19.56 83.14
CA VAL A 398 61.21 -20.07 81.92
C VAL A 398 59.82 -19.47 81.78
N ALA A 399 59.03 -19.43 82.86
CA ALA A 399 57.70 -18.81 82.87
C ALA A 399 57.76 -17.32 82.49
N MET A 400 58.74 -16.57 83.00
CA MET A 400 58.94 -15.16 82.66
C MET A 400 59.26 -14.98 81.18
N LYS A 401 60.14 -15.80 80.60
CA LYS A 401 60.46 -15.74 79.16
C LYS A 401 59.27 -16.06 78.26
N LEU A 402 58.42 -17.01 78.67
CA LEU A 402 57.19 -17.33 77.93
C LEU A 402 56.19 -16.16 77.99
N LEU A 403 56.04 -15.53 79.15
CA LEU A 403 55.18 -14.36 79.31
C LEU A 403 55.71 -13.17 78.50
N GLU A 404 57.02 -12.92 78.51
CA GLU A 404 57.63 -11.89 77.68
C GLU A 404 57.35 -12.13 76.20
N LYS A 405 57.50 -13.38 75.73
CA LYS A 405 57.16 -13.73 74.34
C LYS A 405 55.68 -13.45 74.02
N ASP A 406 54.76 -13.89 74.87
CA ASP A 406 53.32 -13.66 74.69
C ASP A 406 52.97 -12.15 74.65
N ILE A 407 53.65 -11.33 75.46
CA ILE A 407 53.49 -9.87 75.42
C ILE A 407 53.94 -9.30 74.07
N HIS A 408 55.10 -9.73 73.54
CA HIS A 408 55.58 -9.26 72.24
C HIS A 408 54.64 -9.71 71.10
N ASP A 409 54.21 -10.97 71.09
CA ASP A 409 53.28 -11.51 70.09
C ASP A 409 51.94 -10.73 70.10
N LYS A 410 51.43 -10.37 71.29
CA LYS A 410 50.24 -9.52 71.44
C LYS A 410 50.48 -8.09 70.99
N GLN A 411 51.66 -7.51 71.26
CA GLN A 411 52.02 -6.17 70.79
C GLN A 411 52.07 -6.11 69.26
N ASP A 412 52.67 -7.10 68.61
CA ASP A 412 52.70 -7.20 67.14
C ASP A 412 51.29 -7.32 66.55
N THR A 413 50.43 -8.11 67.21
CA THR A 413 49.02 -8.20 66.84
C THR A 413 48.31 -6.85 66.94
N ILE A 414 48.53 -6.09 68.02
CA ILE A 414 47.96 -4.74 68.20
C ILE A 414 48.45 -3.77 67.12
N ILE A 415 49.74 -3.82 66.76
CA ILE A 415 50.31 -2.98 65.69
C ILE A 415 49.64 -3.32 64.36
N SER A 416 49.48 -4.61 64.04
CA SER A 416 48.79 -5.05 62.83
C SER A 416 47.32 -4.58 62.79
N LEU A 417 46.58 -4.73 63.90
CA LEU A 417 45.19 -4.28 63.98
C LEU A 417 45.05 -2.76 63.84
N ARG A 418 45.98 -1.98 64.39
CA ARG A 418 46.01 -0.52 64.21
C ARG A 418 46.21 -0.15 62.75
N ARG A 419 47.13 -0.83 62.05
CA ARG A 419 47.35 -0.62 60.62
C ARG A 419 46.11 -0.95 59.79
N GLN A 420 45.46 -2.09 60.06
CA GLN A 420 44.20 -2.46 59.40
C GLN A 420 43.10 -1.43 59.65
N LEU A 421 43.00 -0.87 60.86
CA LEU A 421 42.04 0.18 61.16
C LEU A 421 42.28 1.45 60.33
N ASP A 422 43.54 1.83 60.12
CA ASP A 422 43.90 2.98 59.30
C ASP A 422 43.63 2.73 57.81
N ASP A 423 43.89 1.51 57.31
CA ASP A 423 43.51 1.11 55.95
C ASP A 423 41.98 1.20 55.74
N ILE A 424 41.19 0.75 56.72
CA ILE A 424 39.71 0.86 56.67
C ILE A 424 39.26 2.33 56.64
N LYS A 425 39.90 3.22 57.40
CA LYS A 425 39.58 4.65 57.36
C LYS A 425 39.85 5.25 55.97
N LEU A 426 40.98 4.89 55.35
CA LEU A 426 41.31 5.35 54.00
C LEU A 426 40.28 4.84 52.98
N ILE A 427 39.90 3.56 53.05
CA ILE A 427 38.85 2.98 52.19
C ILE A 427 37.52 3.73 52.37
N ASN A 428 37.13 4.02 53.61
CA ASN A 428 35.90 4.76 53.88
C ASN A 428 35.93 6.17 53.29
N LEU A 429 37.03 6.90 53.43
CA LEU A 429 37.18 8.24 52.86
C LEU A 429 37.09 8.22 51.32
N GLU A 430 37.77 7.27 50.68
CA GLU A 430 37.71 7.10 49.23
C GLU A 430 36.29 6.71 48.77
N MET A 431 35.60 5.86 49.52
CA MET A 431 34.21 5.49 49.24
C MET A 431 33.27 6.70 49.36
N TYR A 432 33.44 7.55 50.37
CA TYR A 432 32.66 8.79 50.51
C TYR A 432 32.89 9.74 49.34
N LYS A 433 34.15 9.89 48.89
CA LYS A 433 34.47 10.72 47.73
C LYS A 433 33.82 10.20 46.46
N LYS A 434 33.90 8.89 46.20
CA LYS A 434 33.25 8.26 45.05
C LYS A 434 31.73 8.37 45.11
N LEU A 435 31.13 8.25 46.29
CA LEU A 435 29.70 8.44 46.48
C LEU A 435 29.28 9.86 46.08
N GLN A 436 30.02 10.87 46.53
CA GLN A 436 29.75 12.27 46.19
C GLN A 436 29.90 12.55 44.68
N GLU A 437 30.90 11.96 44.04
CA GLU A 437 31.06 12.03 42.58
C GLU A 437 29.87 11.38 41.85
N CYS A 438 29.43 10.20 42.30
CA CYS A 438 28.24 9.53 41.77
C CYS A 438 26.96 10.36 41.95
N GLU A 439 26.75 10.96 43.12
CA GLU A 439 25.60 11.85 43.39
C GLU A 439 25.60 13.07 42.46
N SER A 440 26.76 13.69 42.24
CA SER A 440 26.88 14.82 41.32
C SER A 440 26.58 14.43 39.87
N SER A 441 27.07 13.26 39.43
CA SER A 441 26.81 12.72 38.10
C SER A 441 25.34 12.36 37.93
N LEU A 442 24.72 11.76 38.95
CA LEU A 442 23.30 11.42 38.95
C LEU A 442 22.45 12.69 38.80
N LYS A 443 22.74 13.73 39.58
CA LYS A 443 22.03 15.02 39.48
C LYS A 443 22.11 15.61 38.07
N HIS A 444 23.31 15.62 37.48
CA HIS A 444 23.48 16.12 36.11
C HIS A 444 22.69 15.30 35.08
N LYS A 445 22.70 13.97 35.20
CA LYS A 445 21.90 13.08 34.33
C LYS A 445 20.40 13.31 34.51
N THR A 446 19.92 13.50 35.73
CA THR A 446 18.51 13.82 36.00
C THR A 446 18.10 15.15 35.37
N GLU A 447 18.93 16.19 35.46
CA GLU A 447 18.67 17.48 34.78
C GLU A 447 18.64 17.34 33.25
N LEU A 448 19.50 16.50 32.68
CA LEU A 448 19.50 16.23 31.24
C LEU A 448 18.23 15.48 30.82
N ILE A 449 17.79 14.48 31.60
CA ILE A 449 16.53 13.76 31.36
C ILE A 449 15.35 14.73 31.37
N ALA A 450 15.24 15.61 32.37
CA ALA A 450 14.17 16.60 32.43
C ALA A 450 14.14 17.54 31.20
N LYS A 451 15.31 17.94 30.68
CA LYS A 451 15.41 18.73 29.44
C LYS A 451 14.96 17.94 28.21
N LEU A 452 15.29 16.66 28.13
CA LEU A 452 14.88 15.79 27.04
C LEU A 452 13.37 15.51 27.08
N GLU A 453 12.80 15.34 28.27
CA GLU A 453 11.36 15.19 28.48
C GLU A 453 10.60 16.44 28.01
N ALA A 454 11.02 17.63 28.42
CA ALA A 454 10.43 18.90 27.97
C ALA A 454 10.53 19.08 26.44
N LYS A 455 11.66 18.69 25.83
CA LYS A 455 11.81 18.71 24.37
C LYS A 455 10.89 17.72 23.68
N THR A 456 10.70 16.54 24.27
CA THR A 456 9.80 15.50 23.75
C THR A 456 8.34 15.97 23.79
N GLU A 457 7.93 16.63 24.87
CA GLU A 457 6.59 17.23 25.00
C GLU A 457 6.35 18.33 23.96
N SER A 458 7.32 19.24 23.79
CA SER A 458 7.25 20.29 22.75
C SER A 458 7.16 19.70 21.33
N MET A 459 7.93 18.66 21.04
CA MET A 459 7.88 17.96 19.76
C MET A 459 6.54 17.25 19.57
N GLY A 460 5.98 16.65 20.63
CA GLY A 460 4.64 16.05 20.62
C GLY A 460 3.55 17.06 20.28
N SER A 461 3.59 18.26 20.87
CA SER A 461 2.66 19.35 20.54
C SER A 461 2.78 19.79 19.08
N THR A 462 4.02 19.89 18.57
CA THR A 462 4.27 20.26 17.16
C THR A 462 3.73 19.20 16.20
N ILE A 463 3.93 17.91 16.51
CA ILE A 463 3.39 16.80 15.71
C ILE A 463 1.85 16.84 15.70
N HIS A 464 1.22 17.13 16.83
CA HIS A 464 -0.24 17.24 16.90
C HIS A 464 -0.78 18.37 16.01
N GLN A 465 -0.16 19.55 16.05
CA GLN A 465 -0.52 20.67 15.18
C GLN A 465 -0.35 20.34 13.69
N LEU A 466 0.72 19.61 13.34
CA LEU A 466 0.95 19.16 11.97
C LEU A 466 -0.08 18.12 11.51
N ASP A 467 -0.52 17.22 12.40
CA ASP A 467 -1.58 16.26 12.08
C ASP A 467 -2.94 16.96 11.88
N GLU A 468 -3.30 17.92 12.73
CA GLU A 468 -4.52 18.72 12.55
C GLU A 468 -4.53 19.43 11.20
N LYS A 469 -3.42 20.09 10.84
CA LYS A 469 -3.27 20.74 9.54
C LYS A 469 -3.34 19.75 8.38
N LEU A 470 -2.75 18.57 8.53
CA LEU A 470 -2.82 17.52 7.52
C LEU A 470 -4.27 17.03 7.32
N GLN A 471 -5.09 16.96 8.38
CA GLN A 471 -6.52 16.61 8.25
C GLN A 471 -7.30 17.72 7.54
N GLU A 472 -7.02 18.99 7.84
CA GLU A 472 -7.61 20.14 7.14
C GLU A 472 -7.27 20.10 5.63
N ASP A 473 -6.00 19.91 5.29
CA ASP A 473 -5.53 19.81 3.90
C ASP A 473 -6.17 18.62 3.16
N LYS A 474 -6.37 17.47 3.84
CA LYS A 474 -7.09 16.32 3.27
C LYS A 474 -8.54 16.67 2.94
N LEU A 475 -9.22 17.41 3.81
CA LEU A 475 -10.60 17.85 3.59
C LEU A 475 -10.68 18.81 2.39
N ILE A 476 -9.78 19.80 2.34
CA ILE A 476 -9.67 20.75 1.22
C ILE A 476 -9.43 19.98 -0.08
N LYS A 477 -8.48 19.03 -0.08
CA LYS A 477 -8.19 18.20 -1.26
C LYS A 477 -9.43 17.44 -1.73
N LYS A 478 -10.18 16.80 -0.83
CA LYS A 478 -11.41 16.07 -1.18
C LYS A 478 -12.44 16.99 -1.85
N ASN A 479 -12.64 18.18 -1.29
CA ASN A 479 -13.55 19.17 -1.86
C ASN A 479 -13.12 19.63 -3.26
N LEU A 480 -11.81 19.85 -3.46
CA LEU A 480 -11.26 20.20 -4.77
C LEU A 480 -11.43 19.07 -5.80
N GLU A 481 -11.23 17.81 -5.40
CA GLU A 481 -11.43 16.64 -6.27
C GLU A 481 -12.90 16.44 -6.66
N GLU A 482 -13.84 16.72 -5.76
CA GLU A 482 -15.28 16.70 -6.06
C GLU A 482 -15.68 17.84 -7.01
N SER A 483 -15.14 19.04 -6.77
CA SER A 483 -15.38 20.20 -7.66
C SER A 483 -14.80 19.97 -9.06
N ALA A 484 -13.58 19.42 -9.16
CA ALA A 484 -12.97 19.06 -10.43
C ALA A 484 -13.78 18.00 -11.19
N ARG A 485 -14.30 16.97 -10.50
CA ARG A 485 -15.20 15.96 -11.10
C ARG A 485 -16.48 16.59 -11.64
N SER A 486 -17.11 17.47 -10.87
CA SER A 486 -18.33 18.19 -11.29
C SER A 486 -18.09 19.06 -12.52
N LEU A 487 -16.98 19.81 -12.53
CA LEU A 487 -16.58 20.62 -13.69
C LEU A 487 -16.28 19.76 -14.91
N GLY A 488 -15.58 18.64 -14.75
CA GLY A 488 -15.31 17.69 -15.82
C GLY A 488 -16.58 17.13 -16.47
N GLN A 489 -17.59 16.76 -15.65
CA GLN A 489 -18.89 16.32 -16.16
C GLN A 489 -19.62 17.42 -16.93
N LYS A 490 -19.61 18.66 -16.42
CA LYS A 490 -20.22 19.80 -17.11
C LYS A 490 -19.53 20.11 -18.44
N ALA A 491 -18.20 20.02 -18.49
CA ALA A 491 -17.42 20.22 -19.71
C ALA A 491 -17.77 19.14 -20.76
N ALA A 492 -17.76 17.86 -20.38
CA ALA A 492 -18.12 16.76 -21.29
C ALA A 492 -19.55 16.89 -21.84
N ALA A 493 -20.51 17.30 -20.98
CA ALA A 493 -21.88 17.55 -21.41
C ALA A 493 -22.01 18.77 -22.34
N ALA A 494 -21.20 19.81 -22.13
CA ALA A 494 -21.15 20.96 -23.03
C ALA A 494 -20.56 20.57 -24.39
N GLU A 495 -19.49 19.79 -24.40
CA GLU A 495 -18.83 19.32 -25.64
C GLU A 495 -19.75 18.40 -26.45
N THR A 496 -20.45 17.47 -25.80
CA THR A 496 -21.45 16.63 -26.46
C THR A 496 -22.56 17.46 -27.12
N ARG A 497 -23.03 18.52 -26.43
CA ARG A 497 -24.03 19.45 -26.99
C ARG A 497 -23.48 20.27 -28.16
N ALA A 498 -22.23 20.71 -28.08
CA ALA A 498 -21.58 21.45 -29.17
C ALA A 498 -21.46 20.58 -30.43
N VAL A 499 -20.98 19.35 -30.30
CA VAL A 499 -20.86 18.39 -31.42
C VAL A 499 -22.23 18.10 -32.04
N ALA A 500 -23.27 17.91 -31.23
CA ALA A 500 -24.63 17.71 -31.74
C ALA A 500 -25.11 18.93 -32.54
N ALA A 501 -24.93 20.14 -32.00
CA ALA A 501 -25.31 21.38 -32.67
C ALA A 501 -24.53 21.62 -33.98
N GLU A 502 -23.25 21.25 -34.04
CA GLU A 502 -22.46 21.30 -35.27
C GLU A 502 -22.98 20.31 -36.33
N GLY A 503 -23.39 19.12 -35.90
CA GLY A 503 -24.05 18.13 -36.76
C GLY A 503 -25.35 18.67 -37.36
N ASP A 504 -26.23 19.22 -36.53
CA ASP A 504 -27.49 19.83 -36.96
C ASP A 504 -27.25 20.99 -37.93
N LEU A 505 -26.28 21.86 -37.63
CA LEU A 505 -25.91 22.98 -38.49
C LEU A 505 -25.41 22.51 -39.86
N LYS A 506 -24.68 21.40 -39.92
CA LYS A 506 -24.23 20.81 -41.19
C LYS A 506 -25.41 20.31 -42.02
N ILE A 507 -26.33 19.58 -41.40
CA ILE A 507 -27.55 19.08 -42.06
C ILE A 507 -28.36 20.25 -42.62
N GLU A 508 -28.58 21.29 -41.81
CA GLU A 508 -29.32 22.49 -42.23
C GLU A 508 -28.65 23.22 -43.40
N ARG A 509 -27.30 23.28 -43.42
CA ARG A 509 -26.54 23.85 -44.55
C ARG A 509 -26.75 23.04 -45.83
N GLU A 510 -26.67 21.71 -45.75
CA GLU A 510 -26.89 20.82 -46.90
C GLU A 510 -28.33 20.95 -47.44
N TRP A 511 -29.32 21.00 -46.54
CA TRP A 511 -30.72 21.23 -46.90
C TRP A 511 -30.91 22.59 -47.58
N ARG A 512 -30.30 23.65 -47.06
CA ARG A 512 -30.38 25.00 -47.65
C ARG A 512 -29.82 25.02 -49.07
N ILE A 513 -28.67 24.39 -49.29
CA ILE A 513 -28.06 24.27 -50.63
C ILE A 513 -29.00 23.49 -51.57
N SER A 514 -29.49 22.33 -51.14
CA SER A 514 -30.41 21.51 -51.94
C SER A 514 -31.71 22.26 -52.29
N LEU A 515 -32.26 23.02 -51.35
CA LEU A 515 -33.45 23.83 -51.58
C LEU A 515 -33.16 24.96 -52.58
N GLN A 516 -32.02 25.64 -52.44
CA GLN A 516 -31.60 26.70 -53.36
C GLN A 516 -31.40 26.18 -54.78
N ASP A 517 -30.80 25.00 -54.94
CA ASP A 517 -30.66 24.32 -56.24
C ASP A 517 -32.02 23.97 -56.85
N SER A 518 -32.96 23.50 -56.02
CA SER A 518 -34.34 23.23 -56.48
C SER A 518 -35.03 24.49 -56.95
N MET A 519 -34.93 25.58 -56.19
CA MET A 519 -35.50 26.88 -56.56
C MET A 519 -34.90 27.42 -57.86
N MET A 520 -33.60 27.20 -58.10
CA MET A 520 -32.95 27.59 -59.34
C MET A 520 -33.50 26.80 -60.54
N ARG A 521 -33.63 25.46 -60.39
CA ARG A 521 -34.25 24.61 -61.42
C ARG A 521 -35.70 25.00 -61.72
N ASP A 522 -36.48 25.28 -60.68
CA ASP A 522 -37.87 25.72 -60.85
C ASP A 522 -37.95 27.09 -61.54
N ARG A 523 -37.05 28.01 -61.21
CA ARG A 523 -36.94 29.32 -61.87
C ARG A 523 -36.60 29.18 -63.35
N ASP A 524 -35.65 28.30 -63.70
CA ASP A 524 -35.29 28.03 -65.09
C ASP A 524 -36.47 27.41 -65.85
N LYS A 525 -37.20 26.48 -65.22
CA LYS A 525 -38.40 25.87 -65.79
C LYS A 525 -39.53 26.88 -66.00
N ILE A 526 -39.75 27.79 -65.05
CA ILE A 526 -40.70 28.90 -65.21
C ILE A 526 -40.28 29.77 -66.39
N SER A 527 -39.01 30.14 -66.51
CA SER A 527 -38.51 30.92 -67.64
C SER A 527 -38.81 30.26 -69.00
N ILE A 528 -38.53 28.96 -69.12
CA ILE A 528 -38.84 28.17 -70.32
C ILE A 528 -40.34 28.18 -70.63
N LEU A 529 -41.17 27.87 -69.63
CA LEU A 529 -42.63 27.85 -69.80
C LEU A 529 -43.18 29.24 -70.15
N THR A 530 -42.65 30.30 -69.57
CA THR A 530 -43.02 31.69 -69.91
C THR A 530 -42.70 32.00 -71.37
N GLN A 531 -41.53 31.57 -71.87
CA GLN A 531 -41.15 31.73 -73.27
C GLN A 531 -42.07 30.94 -74.21
N GLU A 532 -42.45 29.71 -73.82
CA GLU A 532 -43.37 28.87 -74.58
C GLU A 532 -44.79 29.48 -74.64
N VAL A 533 -45.29 30.02 -73.52
CA VAL A 533 -46.56 30.76 -73.47
C VAL A 533 -46.53 31.97 -74.40
N GLU A 534 -45.44 32.74 -74.44
CA GLU A 534 -45.34 33.90 -75.32
C GLU A 534 -45.29 33.50 -76.80
N SER A 535 -44.60 32.39 -77.12
CA SER A 535 -44.63 31.79 -78.45
C SER A 535 -46.05 31.37 -78.86
N LEU A 536 -46.78 30.69 -77.97
CA LEU A 536 -48.17 30.29 -78.21
C LEU A 536 -49.10 31.49 -78.40
N LYS A 537 -48.92 32.58 -77.63
CA LYS A 537 -49.66 33.83 -77.85
C LYS A 537 -49.38 34.43 -79.23
N SER A 538 -48.12 34.43 -79.67
CA SER A 538 -47.74 34.91 -81.00
C SER A 538 -48.38 34.06 -82.11
N ILE A 539 -48.39 32.74 -81.95
CA ILE A 539 -49.09 31.82 -82.86
C ILE A 539 -50.60 32.11 -82.85
N GLY A 540 -51.21 32.30 -81.68
CA GLY A 540 -52.62 32.64 -81.54
C GLY A 540 -52.99 33.94 -82.27
N LYS A 541 -52.17 35.00 -82.17
CA LYS A 541 -52.36 36.25 -82.92
C LYS A 541 -52.31 36.00 -84.44
N LYS A 542 -51.35 35.21 -84.91
CA LYS A 542 -51.26 34.84 -86.35
C LYS A 542 -52.47 34.05 -86.80
N TYR A 543 -52.97 33.13 -85.97
CA TYR A 543 -54.17 32.35 -86.26
C TYR A 543 -55.40 33.24 -86.43
N ILE A 544 -55.61 34.21 -85.52
CA ILE A 544 -56.71 35.18 -85.62
C ILE A 544 -56.58 36.02 -86.89
N ALA A 545 -55.39 36.54 -87.21
CA ALA A 545 -55.17 37.32 -88.43
C ALA A 545 -55.44 36.50 -89.70
N LEU A 546 -54.99 35.25 -89.75
CA LEU A 546 -55.28 34.32 -90.86
C LEU A 546 -56.78 34.02 -90.96
N GLN A 547 -57.49 33.95 -89.83
CA GLN A 547 -58.95 33.75 -89.80
C GLN A 547 -59.69 34.97 -90.36
N GLU A 548 -59.27 36.19 -90.03
CA GLU A 548 -59.80 37.44 -90.60
C GLU A 548 -59.53 37.52 -92.11
N GLU A 549 -58.32 37.16 -92.55
CA GLU A 549 -57.95 37.10 -93.97
C GLU A 549 -58.80 36.06 -94.71
N GLN A 550 -58.97 34.86 -94.15
CA GLN A 550 -59.86 33.84 -94.70
C GLN A 550 -61.30 34.35 -94.85
N HIS A 551 -61.81 35.06 -93.84
CA HIS A 551 -63.17 35.61 -93.87
C HIS A 551 -63.31 36.70 -94.93
N THR A 552 -62.28 37.53 -95.09
CA THR A 552 -62.20 38.57 -96.14
C THR A 552 -62.16 37.95 -97.53
N LEU A 553 -61.28 36.96 -97.75
CA LEU A 553 -61.19 36.23 -99.02
C LEU A 553 -62.52 35.54 -99.36
N LYS A 554 -63.18 34.95 -98.37
CA LYS A 554 -64.49 34.32 -98.56
C LYS A 554 -65.57 35.32 -98.96
N ALA A 555 -65.58 36.51 -98.35
CA ALA A 555 -66.49 37.59 -98.74
C ALA A 555 -66.21 38.08 -100.17
N GLN A 556 -64.93 38.29 -100.52
CA GLN A 556 -64.51 38.65 -101.88
C GLN A 556 -64.91 37.59 -102.90
N TYR A 557 -64.76 36.30 -102.56
CA TYR A 557 -65.19 35.19 -103.40
C TYR A 557 -66.71 35.22 -103.63
N ILE A 558 -67.50 35.44 -102.58
CA ILE A 558 -68.97 35.55 -102.70
C ILE A 558 -69.36 36.75 -103.58
N GLU A 559 -68.72 37.91 -103.41
CA GLU A 559 -68.97 39.10 -104.23
C GLU A 559 -68.57 38.90 -105.69
N ALA A 560 -67.40 38.27 -105.93
CA ALA A 560 -66.95 37.88 -107.26
C ALA A 560 -67.93 36.90 -107.93
N GLN A 561 -68.50 35.97 -107.16
CA GLN A 561 -69.52 35.05 -107.66
C GLN A 561 -70.82 35.78 -108.01
N LYS A 562 -71.28 36.71 -107.16
CA LYS A 562 -72.48 37.51 -107.42
C LYS A 562 -72.31 38.42 -108.64
N THR A 563 -71.18 39.10 -108.77
CA THR A 563 -70.87 39.89 -109.97
C THR A 563 -70.81 39.03 -111.22
N LEU A 564 -70.29 37.81 -111.15
CA LEU A 564 -70.34 36.86 -112.26
C LEU A 564 -71.78 36.47 -112.63
N GLU A 565 -72.66 36.27 -111.64
CA GLU A 565 -74.09 36.02 -111.84
C GLU A 565 -74.80 37.23 -112.48
N GLU A 566 -74.50 38.45 -112.04
CA GLU A 566 -75.03 39.71 -112.60
C GLU A 566 -74.53 39.96 -114.04
N VAL A 567 -73.26 39.69 -114.33
CA VAL A 567 -72.71 39.71 -115.70
C VAL A 567 -73.39 38.64 -116.56
N GLY A 568 -73.62 37.45 -116.00
CA GLY A 568 -74.39 36.40 -116.67
C GLY A 568 -75.82 36.84 -117.02
N ALA A 569 -76.49 37.53 -116.09
CA ALA A 569 -77.85 38.06 -116.29
C ALA A 569 -77.88 39.18 -117.34
N THR A 570 -76.97 40.15 -117.27
CA THR A 570 -76.88 41.25 -118.26
C THR A 570 -76.47 40.77 -119.64
N LEU A 571 -75.60 39.75 -119.74
CA LEU A 571 -75.28 39.12 -121.02
C LEU A 571 -76.51 38.40 -121.61
N SER A 572 -77.32 37.77 -120.76
CA SER A 572 -78.59 37.16 -121.17
C SER A 572 -79.60 38.21 -121.66
N GLU A 573 -79.69 39.36 -120.99
CA GLU A 573 -80.57 40.47 -121.37
C GLU A 573 -80.12 41.13 -122.68
N ASN A 574 -78.82 41.40 -122.84
CA ASN A 574 -78.25 41.89 -124.10
C ASN A 574 -78.45 40.89 -125.24
N LYS A 575 -78.37 39.58 -124.99
CA LYS A 575 -78.67 38.55 -125.98
C LYS A 575 -80.14 38.58 -126.41
N LEU A 576 -81.06 38.85 -125.49
CA LEU A 576 -82.49 38.98 -125.79
C LEU A 576 -82.78 40.25 -126.60
N GLN A 577 -82.13 41.37 -126.27
CA GLN A 577 -82.24 42.62 -127.04
C GLN A 577 -81.62 42.51 -128.44
N LEU A 578 -80.51 41.75 -128.60
CA LEU A 578 -79.94 41.44 -129.91
C LEU A 578 -80.93 40.60 -130.76
N ALA A 579 -81.61 39.64 -130.13
CA ALA A 579 -82.61 38.82 -130.82
C ALA A 579 -83.82 39.64 -131.30
N GLU A 580 -84.28 40.61 -130.49
CA GLU A 580 -85.40 41.49 -130.85
C GLU A 580 -85.05 42.55 -131.92
N LEU A 581 -83.81 43.03 -131.97
CA LEU A 581 -83.35 43.95 -133.03
C LEU A 581 -83.09 43.23 -134.37
N LEU A 582 -82.67 41.95 -134.32
CA LEU A 582 -82.47 41.12 -135.52
C LEU A 582 -83.78 40.73 -136.21
N GLU A 583 -84.93 40.79 -135.52
CA GLU A 583 -86.25 40.50 -136.12
C GLU A 583 -86.82 41.64 -136.98
N LYS A 584 -86.25 42.86 -136.93
CA LYS A 584 -86.83 44.04 -137.60
C LYS A 584 -86.09 44.57 -138.84
N GLU A 585 -84.90 44.09 -139.20
CA GLU A 585 -84.11 44.66 -140.30
C GLU A 585 -83.38 43.64 -141.21
N ALA A 586 -84.07 42.63 -141.78
CA ALA A 586 -83.46 41.84 -142.86
C ALA A 586 -84.45 41.20 -143.86
N HIS A 587 -84.73 41.92 -144.95
CA HIS A 587 -85.20 41.40 -146.24
C HIS A 587 -84.32 42.01 -147.36
N ALA A 588 -83.16 41.41 -147.66
CA ALA A 588 -82.47 41.50 -148.97
C ALA A 588 -81.18 40.64 -149.03
N SER A 589 -81.22 39.64 -149.94
CA SER A 589 -80.14 39.03 -150.74
C SER A 589 -78.99 38.23 -150.11
N THR A 590 -79.17 36.90 -150.16
CA THR A 590 -78.33 35.87 -150.84
C THR A 590 -76.83 35.75 -150.53
N GLU A 591 -76.46 34.61 -149.96
CA GLU A 591 -75.30 33.83 -150.43
C GLU A 591 -75.66 32.34 -150.56
N GLU A 592 -75.14 31.76 -151.65
CA GLU A 592 -75.49 30.47 -152.24
C GLU A 592 -74.91 29.29 -151.47
N THR A 593 -75.70 28.23 -151.31
CA THR A 593 -75.19 26.85 -151.15
C THR A 593 -76.01 25.88 -151.99
N PRO A 594 -75.39 24.82 -152.54
CA PRO A 594 -75.76 24.25 -153.84
C PRO A 594 -76.91 23.25 -153.75
N ASN A 595 -77.81 23.30 -154.73
CA ASN A 595 -78.92 22.35 -154.90
C ASN A 595 -78.40 20.92 -155.14
N TRP A 596 -78.18 20.20 -154.03
CA TRP A 596 -77.90 18.77 -154.02
C TRP A 596 -79.17 18.03 -154.47
N THR A 597 -79.18 17.54 -155.70
CA THR A 597 -80.35 16.86 -156.26
C THR A 597 -80.60 15.57 -155.50
N SER A 598 -81.81 15.39 -154.96
CA SER A 598 -82.18 14.16 -154.26
C SER A 598 -82.17 12.96 -155.20
N ASP A 599 -81.66 11.82 -154.72
CA ASP A 599 -81.60 10.59 -155.51
C ASP A 599 -82.96 10.11 -156.01
N LYS A 600 -84.07 10.50 -155.38
CA LYS A 600 -85.41 10.09 -155.81
C LYS A 600 -85.88 10.82 -157.07
N ASP A 601 -85.40 12.05 -157.29
CA ASP A 601 -85.90 12.92 -158.35
C ASP A 601 -85.10 12.77 -159.65
N ALA A 602 -83.88 12.24 -159.58
CA ALA A 602 -83.06 11.99 -160.76
C ALA A 602 -83.37 10.63 -161.40
N VAL A 603 -84.30 10.58 -162.35
CA VAL A 603 -84.64 9.34 -163.10
C VAL A 603 -83.60 8.98 -164.16
N ALA A 604 -82.80 9.95 -164.63
CA ALA A 604 -81.76 9.74 -165.63
C ALA A 604 -80.49 10.56 -165.34
N CYS A 605 -79.37 10.13 -165.91
CA CYS A 605 -78.08 10.79 -165.74
C CYS A 605 -78.11 12.19 -166.35
N ALA A 606 -77.78 13.22 -165.56
CA ALA A 606 -77.89 14.62 -165.99
C ALA A 606 -77.02 14.98 -167.21
N ALA A 607 -75.93 14.25 -167.48
CA ALA A 607 -75.11 14.47 -168.68
C ALA A 607 -75.59 13.70 -169.93
N CYS A 608 -75.77 12.38 -169.83
CA CYS A 608 -76.08 11.54 -171.00
C CYS A 608 -77.57 11.22 -171.19
N ALA A 609 -78.44 11.71 -170.30
CA ALA A 609 -79.89 11.52 -170.28
C ALA A 609 -80.38 10.05 -170.27
N LYS A 610 -79.49 9.07 -170.04
CA LYS A 610 -79.85 7.66 -169.91
C LYS A 610 -80.42 7.38 -168.51
N GLU A 611 -81.56 6.69 -168.45
CA GLU A 611 -82.26 6.34 -167.21
C GLU A 611 -81.43 5.48 -166.26
N PHE A 612 -81.57 5.74 -164.96
CA PHE A 612 -80.92 4.97 -163.91
C PHE A 612 -81.69 3.70 -163.61
N ASN A 613 -80.97 2.59 -163.39
CA ASN A 613 -81.54 1.29 -163.05
C ASN A 613 -80.61 0.56 -162.07
N ILE A 614 -80.95 -0.67 -161.68
CA ILE A 614 -80.19 -1.42 -160.66
C ILE A 614 -78.70 -1.59 -161.02
N THR A 615 -78.36 -1.68 -162.30
CA THR A 615 -76.97 -1.80 -162.78
C THR A 615 -76.28 -0.46 -163.02
N ARG A 616 -77.03 0.61 -163.31
CA ARG A 616 -76.51 1.97 -163.51
C ARG A 616 -76.83 2.82 -162.28
N ARG A 617 -75.88 2.83 -161.33
CA ARG A 617 -76.03 3.55 -160.07
C ARG A 617 -75.85 5.06 -160.22
N LYS A 618 -76.49 5.79 -159.30
CA LYS A 618 -76.50 7.25 -159.18
C LYS A 618 -75.25 7.73 -158.43
N HIS A 619 -74.58 8.74 -158.95
CA HIS A 619 -73.41 9.37 -158.32
C HIS A 619 -73.49 10.89 -158.40
N HIS A 620 -73.36 11.56 -157.26
CA HIS A 620 -73.38 13.02 -157.24
C HIS A 620 -72.03 13.63 -157.61
N CYS A 621 -72.09 14.72 -158.38
CA CYS A 621 -70.97 15.63 -158.52
C CYS A 621 -70.86 16.50 -157.26
N ARG A 622 -69.72 16.45 -156.57
CA ARG A 622 -69.52 17.20 -155.32
C ARG A 622 -69.36 18.72 -155.51
N ARG A 623 -69.28 19.20 -156.76
CA ARG A 623 -69.27 20.62 -157.12
C ARG A 623 -70.70 21.13 -157.36
N CYS A 624 -71.40 20.58 -158.36
CA CYS A 624 -72.71 21.10 -158.78
C CYS A 624 -73.92 20.40 -158.13
N GLY A 625 -73.73 19.29 -157.43
CA GLY A 625 -74.80 18.61 -156.70
C GLY A 625 -75.75 17.75 -157.55
N HIS A 626 -75.61 17.71 -158.88
CA HIS A 626 -76.42 16.86 -159.75
C HIS A 626 -75.94 15.40 -159.80
N ILE A 627 -76.82 14.51 -160.27
CA ILE A 627 -76.60 13.06 -160.29
C ILE A 627 -76.24 12.56 -161.69
N PHE A 628 -75.14 11.83 -161.76
CA PHE A 628 -74.54 11.29 -162.98
C PHE A 628 -74.30 9.78 -162.85
N CYS A 629 -74.13 9.09 -163.96
CA CYS A 629 -73.66 7.71 -163.96
C CYS A 629 -72.13 7.67 -163.77
N ALA A 630 -71.60 6.50 -163.40
CA ALA A 630 -70.17 6.34 -163.12
C ALA A 630 -69.28 6.81 -164.27
N ALA A 631 -69.69 6.56 -165.52
CA ALA A 631 -68.93 6.94 -166.72
C ALA A 631 -68.93 8.45 -167.03
N CYS A 632 -69.92 9.22 -166.55
CA CYS A 632 -70.00 10.67 -166.77
C CYS A 632 -69.45 11.49 -165.58
N SER A 633 -68.88 10.81 -164.59
CA SER A 633 -68.36 11.40 -163.36
C SER A 633 -67.17 10.62 -162.84
N ASP A 634 -66.37 9.98 -163.70
CA ASP A 634 -65.31 9.07 -163.27
C ASP A 634 -64.08 9.78 -162.69
N LYS A 635 -63.99 11.11 -162.84
CA LYS A 635 -62.87 11.93 -162.40
C LYS A 635 -63.09 12.55 -161.03
N THR A 636 -62.00 12.83 -160.33
CA THR A 636 -61.99 13.49 -159.01
C THR A 636 -61.07 14.70 -159.02
N VAL A 637 -61.48 15.79 -158.37
CA VAL A 637 -60.69 17.03 -158.24
C VAL A 637 -60.72 17.54 -156.79
N ALA A 638 -59.67 18.24 -156.36
CA ALA A 638 -59.63 18.87 -155.04
C ALA A 638 -60.54 20.11 -155.03
N LEU A 639 -61.52 20.15 -154.13
CA LEU A 639 -62.45 21.28 -153.95
C LEU A 639 -62.28 21.92 -152.56
N PRO A 640 -62.40 23.26 -152.42
CA PRO A 640 -62.29 23.94 -151.12
C PRO A 640 -63.23 23.34 -150.07
N GLY A 641 -62.75 23.16 -148.84
CA GLY A 641 -63.51 22.57 -147.74
C GLY A 641 -63.43 21.03 -147.63
N ASN A 642 -62.83 20.34 -148.61
CA ASN A 642 -62.53 18.91 -148.51
C ASN A 642 -61.02 18.67 -148.47
N THR A 643 -60.57 17.83 -147.53
CA THR A 643 -59.14 17.54 -147.32
C THR A 643 -58.55 16.54 -148.32
N LYS A 644 -59.37 15.90 -149.19
CA LYS A 644 -58.98 14.96 -150.25
C LYS A 644 -59.78 15.18 -151.54
N PRO A 645 -59.27 14.83 -152.74
CA PRO A 645 -59.98 15.00 -154.01
C PRO A 645 -61.32 14.24 -154.05
N VAL A 646 -62.37 14.87 -154.56
CA VAL A 646 -63.75 14.37 -154.56
C VAL A 646 -64.31 14.25 -155.98
N ARG A 647 -65.29 13.35 -156.17
CA ARG A 647 -65.89 13.04 -157.48
C ARG A 647 -66.65 14.23 -158.06
N VAL A 648 -66.41 14.54 -159.32
CA VAL A 648 -67.13 15.58 -160.07
C VAL A 648 -67.54 15.06 -161.45
N CYS A 649 -68.57 15.66 -162.07
CA CYS A 649 -68.94 15.34 -163.44
C CYS A 649 -67.88 15.88 -164.43
N ASP A 650 -67.88 15.36 -165.65
CA ASP A 650 -66.90 15.74 -166.68
C ASP A 650 -66.88 17.26 -166.96
N THR A 651 -68.04 17.92 -166.97
CA THR A 651 -68.13 19.38 -167.17
C THR A 651 -67.42 20.14 -166.04
N CYS A 652 -67.77 19.85 -164.79
CA CYS A 652 -67.14 20.49 -163.64
C CYS A 652 -65.64 20.15 -163.54
N PHE A 653 -65.24 18.95 -163.97
CA PHE A 653 -63.83 18.59 -164.02
C PHE A 653 -63.06 19.45 -165.04
N ASN A 654 -63.63 19.66 -166.23
CA ASN A 654 -62.99 20.44 -167.29
C ASN A 654 -62.97 21.94 -166.99
N GLU A 655 -64.02 22.50 -166.37
CA GLU A 655 -64.05 23.91 -165.96
C GLU A 655 -62.97 24.24 -164.94
N VAL A 656 -62.73 23.35 -163.96
CA VAL A 656 -61.63 23.52 -162.98
C VAL A 656 -60.25 23.35 -163.63
N ARG A 657 -60.16 22.79 -164.85
CA ARG A 657 -58.90 22.52 -165.56
C ARG A 657 -58.56 23.57 -166.63
N LEU A 658 -59.49 24.46 -166.99
CA LEU A 658 -59.31 25.58 -167.92
C LEU A 658 -59.20 26.95 -167.21
N THR A 659 -59.35 26.96 -165.89
CA THR A 659 -58.92 28.00 -164.95
C THR A 659 -57.69 27.52 -164.20
#